data_AF-A0A1S2HMG8-F1
#
_entry.id   AF-A0A1S2HMG8-F1
#
_cell.length_a   1.000
_cell.length_b   1.000
_cell.length_c   1.000
_cell.angle_alpha   90.00
_cell.angle_beta   90.00
_cell.angle_gamma   90.00
#
_symmetry.space_group_name_H-M   'P 1'
#
loop_
_entity.id
_entity.type
_entity.pdbx_description
1 polymer ?
#
loop_
_entity_poly.entity_id
_entity_poly.type
_entity_poly.pdbx_seq_one_letter_code
_entity_poly.pdbx_strand_id
1 'polypeptide(L)'
;MPRTATRIALRAGATATVAAVIIGGAALPAHAAASDATQAEGRLIAGSGTIDLDDVAALAGSFGATAPGGQAAGGSDPLDLAVLNSIGINVPGGIQLLGQNGLVNVGVAGQVAATDTTSAVAASGAVGADGAIQVGPGTPGTAATVNLTPLLGDLDVDGVVSELSVGLGALSARAEADRTFDGADVTTDYQVAGAQVRLVSPAVQQLVTSLDTTLGTTDTTVNTALGEDGLTTDLTASLLGPVTDAVNTLGLGVLSLDDTTAQLTADVDLQGALATVTQQPLTDGPVTLDLSTGVVSIDLGQLYTLNDLPANTKLLASDTVNAQITGAISDILTEQLPALLTSTITNALDAAAVQLVVDTGVDLAGLDVAGLTLTVDTTVGDLLGTGDGATLTVAGDGILGPVLGTLDPLLQPLLGSTVVPALTGIVGDVLGGDFVANTVQTLLTTATGTVTALDPLLDIVNELVSITINSQTAPAFTEPTADATGATTVRAVRVQLLPAADLATVDLATATVQADPFAGIAITSPEDGTDYTVETDDDTTDVPVTGTAEPGADVDVTLDGDADGVQSTVADEDGTWTVTFPDVAVGDHEAEAVETIGALVSDPDSVTFAVAAAPVDPTDPTDPTDPGTPGGPGGPGAGGDGGAGGVGGAGGAGGLGAGAGAGAGPGSLAFTGAEVLPLMLLAGLLLAAGGGTLVARRLRRV
;
A
#
# COMPACT_ATOMS: atom_id res chain seq x y z
N MET A 1 -30.32 -17.66 -2.53
CA MET A 1 -31.28 -17.59 -1.40
C MET A 1 -31.26 -16.18 -0.83
N PRO A 2 -32.36 -15.62 -0.30
CA PRO A 2 -32.31 -14.26 0.25
C PRO A 2 -31.44 -14.29 1.52
N ARG A 3 -30.38 -13.49 1.51
CA ARG A 3 -29.40 -13.34 2.60
C ARG A 3 -30.09 -12.70 3.80
N THR A 4 -30.18 -13.44 4.91
CA THR A 4 -30.60 -12.90 6.20
C THR A 4 -29.40 -12.18 6.80
N ALA A 5 -29.36 -10.86 6.71
CA ALA A 5 -28.34 -10.07 7.40
C ALA A 5 -28.54 -10.21 8.91
N THR A 6 -27.72 -11.03 9.56
CA THR A 6 -27.69 -11.19 11.01
C THR A 6 -27.19 -9.87 11.60
N ARG A 7 -28.08 -9.09 12.19
CA ARG A 7 -27.72 -7.79 12.79
C ARG A 7 -26.95 -8.07 14.09
N ILE A 8 -25.69 -7.67 14.13
CA ILE A 8 -24.86 -7.62 15.34
C ILE A 8 -25.59 -6.74 16.37
N ALA A 9 -26.08 -7.35 17.44
CA ALA A 9 -26.74 -6.63 18.52
C ALA A 9 -25.70 -6.35 19.62
N LEU A 10 -24.94 -5.26 19.47
CA LEU A 10 -24.12 -4.74 20.56
C LEU A 10 -25.05 -4.38 21.73
N ARG A 11 -24.89 -5.07 22.87
CA ARG A 11 -25.61 -4.73 24.10
C ARG A 11 -25.10 -3.38 24.60
N ALA A 12 -25.81 -2.31 24.23
CA ALA A 12 -25.56 -0.95 24.70
C ALA A 12 -25.75 -0.88 26.23
N GLY A 13 -24.64 -0.92 26.95
CA GLY A 13 -24.64 -0.90 28.41
C GLY A 13 -23.23 -0.99 29.00
N ALA A 14 -22.31 -0.14 28.55
CA ALA A 14 -20.99 -0.01 29.17
C ALA A 14 -20.54 1.45 29.14
N THR A 15 -20.29 2.01 30.31
CA THR A 15 -19.59 3.29 30.48
C THR A 15 -18.11 3.07 30.16
N ALA A 16 -17.62 3.68 29.07
CA ALA A 16 -16.19 3.76 28.79
C ALA A 16 -15.50 4.54 29.91
N THR A 17 -14.47 3.95 30.53
CA THR A 17 -13.68 4.62 31.57
C THR A 17 -12.30 4.93 31.01
N VAL A 18 -12.05 6.22 30.74
CA VAL A 18 -10.70 6.72 30.46
C VAL A 18 -10.06 7.08 31.78
N ALA A 19 -8.98 6.40 32.16
CA ALA A 19 -8.16 6.83 33.28
C ALA A 19 -7.23 7.96 32.79
N ALA A 20 -7.51 9.20 33.20
CA ALA A 20 -6.66 10.33 32.87
C ALA A 20 -5.28 10.17 33.54
N VAL A 21 -4.28 9.79 32.75
CA VAL A 21 -2.88 9.77 33.17
C VAL A 21 -2.25 11.12 32.79
N ILE A 22 -2.08 12.00 33.78
CA ILE A 22 -1.35 13.26 33.60
C ILE A 22 0.15 12.93 33.75
N ILE A 23 0.86 12.79 32.63
CA ILE A 23 2.32 12.71 32.63
C ILE A 23 2.85 14.16 32.70
N GLY A 24 3.39 14.54 33.86
CA GLY A 24 4.00 15.86 34.03
C GLY A 24 5.36 15.94 33.35
N GLY A 25 5.54 16.85 32.39
CA GLY A 25 6.85 17.20 31.86
C GLY A 25 6.93 17.67 30.40
N ALA A 26 5.86 17.64 29.61
CA ALA A 26 5.89 18.13 28.23
C ALA A 26 5.93 19.66 28.18
N ALA A 27 6.70 20.22 27.24
CA ALA A 27 6.50 21.60 26.81
C ALA A 27 5.01 21.76 26.44
N LEU A 28 4.41 22.92 26.76
CA LEU A 28 3.04 23.16 26.34
C LEU A 28 2.99 23.00 24.81
N PRO A 29 2.06 22.21 24.26
CA PRO A 29 1.91 22.09 22.82
C PRO A 29 1.75 23.48 22.21
N ALA A 30 2.32 23.69 21.02
CA ALA A 30 2.03 24.91 20.27
C ALA A 30 0.51 25.00 20.05
N HIS A 31 -0.07 26.17 20.26
CA HIS A 31 -1.49 26.42 20.00
C HIS A 31 -1.60 27.37 18.82
N ALA A 32 -2.58 27.13 17.95
CA ALA A 32 -2.83 28.01 16.84
C ALA A 32 -3.46 29.32 17.33
N ALA A 33 -3.01 30.43 16.77
CA ALA A 33 -3.68 31.72 16.81
C ALA A 33 -4.51 31.91 15.53
N ALA A 34 -5.56 32.72 15.60
CA ALA A 34 -6.40 33.03 14.45
C ALA A 34 -5.67 33.80 13.32
N SER A 35 -4.44 34.27 13.58
CA SER A 35 -3.57 34.96 12.64
C SER A 35 -2.51 34.05 12.01
N ASP A 36 -2.48 32.77 12.35
CA ASP A 36 -1.48 31.84 11.82
C ASP A 36 -1.79 31.49 10.36
N ALA A 37 -0.82 31.71 9.48
CA ALA A 37 -0.98 31.48 8.05
C ALA A 37 -0.46 30.11 7.60
N THR A 38 0.31 29.41 8.43
CA THR A 38 0.76 28.04 8.17
C THR A 38 0.54 27.17 9.40
N GLN A 39 -0.01 25.97 9.20
CA GLN A 39 -0.28 25.01 10.27
C GLN A 39 0.08 23.60 9.83
N ALA A 40 0.71 22.82 10.70
CA ALA A 40 1.10 21.44 10.43
C ALA A 40 0.86 20.54 11.64
N GLU A 41 0.36 19.33 11.39
CA GLU A 41 0.19 18.30 12.40
C GLU A 41 0.60 16.92 11.88
N GLY A 42 1.64 16.35 12.49
CA GLY A 42 2.06 14.98 12.27
C GLY A 42 1.58 14.10 13.42
N ARG A 43 0.75 13.09 13.12
CA ARG A 43 0.17 12.22 14.15
C ARG A 43 0.15 10.75 13.74
N LEU A 44 0.69 9.89 14.59
CA LEU A 44 0.81 8.46 14.28
C LEU A 44 -0.50 7.70 14.44
N ILE A 45 -1.22 7.94 15.54
CA ILE A 45 -2.51 7.31 15.84
C ILE A 45 -3.51 8.42 16.15
N ALA A 46 -4.53 8.51 15.32
CA ALA A 46 -5.73 9.31 15.55
C ALA A 46 -6.96 8.41 15.36
N GLY A 47 -8.15 8.90 15.67
CA GLY A 47 -9.35 8.12 15.39
C GLY A 47 -10.55 8.47 16.23
N SER A 48 -11.70 8.01 15.78
CA SER A 48 -13.00 8.32 16.35
C SER A 48 -13.86 7.05 16.50
N GLY A 49 -15.07 7.21 17.02
CA GLY A 49 -16.03 6.12 17.21
C GLY A 49 -16.61 6.16 18.62
N THR A 50 -16.64 4.99 19.28
CA THR A 50 -17.13 4.91 20.68
C THR A 50 -16.22 5.63 21.68
N ILE A 51 -14.93 5.76 21.34
CA ILE A 51 -13.94 6.59 22.03
C ILE A 51 -13.27 7.45 20.99
N ASP A 52 -13.18 8.74 21.28
CA ASP A 52 -12.35 9.64 20.51
C ASP A 52 -10.88 9.49 20.97
N LEU A 53 -10.03 9.00 20.07
CA LEU A 53 -8.60 8.85 20.35
C LEU A 53 -7.91 10.21 20.36
N ASP A 54 -8.54 11.23 19.79
CA ASP A 54 -8.01 12.60 19.70
C ASP A 54 -8.03 13.30 21.05
N ASP A 55 -8.93 12.90 21.95
CA ASP A 55 -8.99 13.38 23.34
C ASP A 55 -7.93 12.75 24.28
N VAL A 56 -7.18 11.75 23.82
CA VAL A 56 -6.21 11.03 24.66
C VAL A 56 -4.87 11.73 24.60
N ALA A 57 -4.55 12.51 25.63
CA ALA A 57 -3.33 13.33 25.70
C ALA A 57 -2.01 12.57 25.43
N ALA A 58 -1.93 11.29 25.77
CA ALA A 58 -0.73 10.49 25.53
C ALA A 58 -0.58 10.00 24.08
N LEU A 59 -1.59 10.23 23.23
CA LEU A 59 -1.57 10.00 21.78
C LEU A 59 -1.41 11.29 20.98
N ALA A 60 -1.12 12.41 21.65
CA ALA A 60 -0.93 13.70 20.99
C ALA A 60 0.14 13.62 19.90
N GLY A 61 -0.12 14.30 18.78
CA GLY A 61 0.82 14.46 17.70
C GLY A 61 1.78 15.62 17.93
N SER A 62 2.66 15.83 16.95
CA SER A 62 3.46 17.05 16.86
C SER A 62 2.65 18.10 16.11
N PHE A 63 2.52 19.30 16.66
CA PHE A 63 1.82 20.43 16.05
C PHE A 63 2.74 21.65 15.95
N GLY A 64 2.60 22.42 14.87
CA GLY A 64 3.25 23.71 14.68
C GLY A 64 2.35 24.67 13.91
N ALA A 65 2.38 25.95 14.28
CA ALA A 65 1.67 27.01 13.59
C ALA A 65 2.51 28.29 13.59
N THR A 66 2.53 29.01 12.47
CA THR A 66 3.34 30.22 12.29
C THR A 66 2.51 31.32 11.63
N ALA A 67 2.50 32.50 12.25
CA ALA A 67 1.92 33.72 11.69
C ALA A 67 2.79 34.31 10.57
N PRO A 68 2.21 35.13 9.67
CA PRO A 68 2.97 36.03 8.81
C PRO A 68 4.05 36.80 9.59
N GLY A 69 5.28 36.84 9.08
CA GLY A 69 6.43 37.47 9.77
C GLY A 69 6.86 36.82 11.11
N GLY A 70 6.22 35.71 11.51
CA GLY A 70 6.45 35.01 12.76
C GLY A 70 7.75 34.19 12.80
N GLN A 71 8.03 33.60 13.96
CA GLN A 71 9.14 32.65 14.10
C GLN A 71 8.67 31.24 13.73
N ALA A 72 9.51 30.50 13.01
CA ALA A 72 9.24 29.11 12.68
C ALA A 72 8.93 28.27 13.92
N ALA A 73 7.95 27.38 13.80
CA ALA A 73 7.42 26.57 14.88
C ALA A 73 7.39 25.07 14.52
N GLY A 74 7.12 24.24 15.51
CA GLY A 74 7.06 22.79 15.38
C GLY A 74 8.27 22.06 15.97
N GLY A 75 8.36 20.76 15.69
CA GLY A 75 9.38 19.86 16.21
C GLY A 75 9.09 18.40 15.88
N SER A 76 9.76 17.51 16.61
CA SER A 76 9.48 16.07 16.58
C SER A 76 9.05 15.61 17.97
N ASP A 77 7.92 14.90 18.03
CA ASP A 77 7.36 14.34 19.26
C ASP A 77 7.06 12.84 19.08
N PRO A 78 8.09 11.97 19.05
CA PRO A 78 7.89 10.57 18.78
C PRO A 78 7.09 9.88 19.89
N LEU A 79 6.08 9.10 19.50
CA LEU A 79 5.19 8.40 20.45
C LEU A 79 5.95 7.31 21.23
N ASP A 80 5.84 7.32 22.56
CA ASP A 80 6.41 6.25 23.37
C ASP A 80 5.53 4.99 23.31
N LEU A 81 5.99 3.98 22.57
CA LEU A 81 5.29 2.71 22.39
C LEU A 81 5.17 1.90 23.69
N ALA A 82 6.05 2.10 24.68
CA ALA A 82 5.91 1.47 25.98
C ALA A 82 4.76 2.11 26.78
N VAL A 83 4.61 3.43 26.67
CA VAL A 83 3.46 4.16 27.24
C VAL A 83 2.18 3.75 26.52
N LEU A 84 2.18 3.67 25.18
CA LEU A 84 1.02 3.22 24.39
C LEU A 84 0.49 1.85 24.86
N ASN A 85 1.41 0.90 25.07
CA ASN A 85 1.06 -0.44 25.56
C ASN A 85 0.48 -0.44 26.98
N SER A 86 0.71 0.61 27.76
CA SER A 86 0.24 0.75 29.15
C SER A 86 -1.12 1.46 29.31
N ILE A 87 -1.53 2.30 28.35
CA ILE A 87 -2.75 3.13 28.45
C ILE A 87 -4.03 2.28 28.42
N GLY A 88 -4.02 1.16 27.69
CA GLY A 88 -5.13 0.18 27.71
C GLY A 88 -6.48 0.82 27.39
N ILE A 89 -6.70 1.29 26.17
CA ILE A 89 -7.97 1.91 25.75
C ILE A 89 -8.98 0.81 25.47
N ASN A 90 -10.14 0.82 26.14
CA ASN A 90 -11.15 -0.22 25.99
C ASN A 90 -12.42 0.31 25.32
N VAL A 91 -12.90 -0.38 24.29
CA VAL A 91 -14.18 -0.11 23.63
C VAL A 91 -15.30 -0.96 24.27
N PRO A 92 -16.59 -0.71 23.96
CA PRO A 92 -17.69 -1.50 24.48
C PRO A 92 -17.49 -3.01 24.27
N GLY A 93 -18.01 -3.82 25.20
CA GLY A 93 -17.78 -5.28 25.21
C GLY A 93 -16.52 -5.71 25.96
N GLY A 94 -15.76 -4.79 26.55
CA GLY A 94 -14.54 -5.10 27.31
C GLY A 94 -13.35 -5.42 26.41
N ILE A 95 -13.44 -5.09 25.13
CA ILE A 95 -12.39 -5.30 24.13
C ILE A 95 -11.41 -4.13 24.23
N GLN A 96 -10.11 -4.44 24.26
CA GLN A 96 -9.06 -3.43 24.29
C GLN A 96 -8.74 -3.00 22.86
N LEU A 97 -8.94 -1.73 22.52
CA LEU A 97 -8.57 -1.15 21.22
C LEU A 97 -7.04 -0.93 21.12
N LEU A 98 -6.43 -0.30 22.14
CA LEU A 98 -4.97 -0.08 22.23
C LEU A 98 -4.44 -0.64 23.55
N GLY A 99 -3.22 -1.17 23.55
CA GLY A 99 -2.56 -1.74 24.73
C GLY A 99 -1.82 -3.04 24.39
N GLN A 100 -1.27 -3.71 25.42
CA GLN A 100 -0.51 -4.96 25.24
C GLN A 100 -1.27 -6.04 24.44
N ASN A 101 -2.60 -6.11 24.61
CA ASN A 101 -3.46 -7.04 23.87
C ASN A 101 -4.53 -6.28 23.06
N GLY A 102 -4.19 -5.07 22.61
CA GLY A 102 -5.07 -4.22 21.83
C GLY A 102 -5.41 -4.81 20.47
N LEU A 103 -6.57 -4.44 19.93
CA LEU A 103 -6.91 -4.70 18.54
C LEU A 103 -5.92 -4.06 17.59
N VAL A 104 -5.40 -2.86 17.88
CA VAL A 104 -4.43 -2.16 17.03
C VAL A 104 -3.10 -1.98 17.76
N ASN A 105 -2.02 -2.35 17.08
CA ASN A 105 -0.64 -2.17 17.54
C ASN A 105 0.17 -1.50 16.43
N VAL A 106 1.04 -0.55 16.79
CA VAL A 106 1.94 0.15 15.87
C VAL A 106 3.38 -0.01 16.34
N GLY A 107 4.31 -0.06 15.40
CA GLY A 107 5.70 -0.35 15.71
C GLY A 107 6.72 0.69 15.30
N VAL A 108 6.30 1.76 14.65
CA VAL A 108 7.08 2.97 14.35
C VAL A 108 6.37 4.16 14.95
N ALA A 109 7.12 5.15 15.42
CA ALA A 109 6.55 6.16 16.32
C ALA A 109 6.92 7.61 15.98
N GLY A 110 7.53 7.87 14.81
CA GLY A 110 7.90 9.23 14.43
C GLY A 110 6.66 10.11 14.24
N GLN A 111 6.73 11.34 14.76
CA GLN A 111 5.75 12.39 14.55
C GLN A 111 6.52 13.71 14.40
N VAL A 112 6.26 14.45 13.34
CA VAL A 112 6.96 15.68 12.98
C VAL A 112 5.96 16.68 12.45
N ALA A 113 6.06 17.92 12.92
CA ALA A 113 5.44 19.08 12.30
C ALA A 113 6.45 20.21 12.28
N ALA A 114 6.54 20.93 11.18
CA ALA A 114 7.39 22.10 11.04
C ALA A 114 6.63 23.15 10.23
N THR A 115 6.62 24.39 10.69
CA THR A 115 6.02 25.52 9.97
C THR A 115 6.96 26.71 9.99
N ASP A 116 6.92 27.49 8.92
CA ASP A 116 7.54 28.80 8.84
C ASP A 116 6.60 29.79 8.13
N THR A 117 7.08 31.00 7.83
CA THR A 117 6.26 32.04 7.20
C THR A 117 5.83 31.71 5.77
N THR A 118 6.45 30.71 5.15
CA THR A 118 6.26 30.34 3.73
C THR A 118 5.77 28.91 3.53
N SER A 119 5.96 28.00 4.48
CA SER A 119 5.68 26.58 4.30
C SER A 119 5.20 25.88 5.57
N ALA A 120 4.51 24.75 5.38
CA ALA A 120 4.07 23.82 6.41
C ALA A 120 4.42 22.38 6.00
N VAL A 121 5.07 21.63 6.89
CA VAL A 121 5.44 20.22 6.68
C VAL A 121 4.95 19.39 7.85
N ALA A 122 4.18 18.34 7.57
CA ALA A 122 3.76 17.35 8.54
C ALA A 122 4.20 15.96 8.11
N ALA A 123 4.64 15.12 9.05
CA ALA A 123 4.96 13.73 8.77
C ALA A 123 4.78 12.84 10.00
N SER A 124 4.44 11.56 9.78
CA SER A 124 4.34 10.59 10.86
C SER A 124 4.63 9.16 10.39
N GLY A 125 4.93 8.27 11.34
CA GLY A 125 5.26 6.88 11.10
C GLY A 125 6.77 6.60 11.07
N ALA A 126 7.21 5.84 10.05
CA ALA A 126 8.61 5.51 9.80
C ALA A 126 9.38 6.70 9.18
N VAL A 127 9.45 7.80 9.92
CA VAL A 127 10.03 9.08 9.45
C VAL A 127 11.26 9.46 10.27
N GLY A 128 12.19 10.18 9.64
CA GLY A 128 13.34 10.78 10.30
C GLY A 128 12.96 12.01 11.13
N ALA A 129 13.93 12.56 11.87
CA ALA A 129 13.73 13.79 12.65
C ALA A 129 13.46 15.03 11.76
N ASP A 130 13.79 14.95 10.49
CA ASP A 130 13.55 15.93 9.43
C ASP A 130 12.21 15.68 8.69
N GLY A 131 11.39 14.73 9.15
CA GLY A 131 10.14 14.36 8.49
C GLY A 131 10.33 13.63 7.15
N ALA A 132 11.57 13.31 6.76
CA ALA A 132 11.82 12.49 5.58
C ALA A 132 11.36 11.05 5.83
N ILE A 133 10.61 10.49 4.89
CA ILE A 133 10.22 9.09 4.96
C ILE A 133 11.47 8.22 4.88
N GLN A 134 11.67 7.36 5.87
CA GLN A 134 12.80 6.43 5.88
C GLN A 134 12.41 5.20 5.05
N VAL A 135 12.97 5.09 3.84
CA VAL A 135 12.77 3.93 2.95
C VAL A 135 14.04 3.09 2.84
N GLY A 136 13.90 1.76 2.88
CA GLY A 136 15.00 0.84 2.55
C GLY A 136 14.94 -0.54 3.19
N PRO A 137 15.66 -1.53 2.64
CA PRO A 137 15.81 -2.84 3.27
C PRO A 137 16.58 -2.69 4.59
N GLY A 138 15.93 -2.98 5.71
CA GLY A 138 16.50 -2.82 7.05
C GLY A 138 16.08 -1.55 7.80
N THR A 139 15.06 -0.83 7.34
CA THR A 139 14.43 0.27 8.11
C THR A 139 13.90 -0.28 9.45
N PRO A 140 14.33 0.24 10.61
CA PRO A 140 13.82 -0.19 11.91
C PRO A 140 12.35 0.22 12.09
N GLY A 141 11.52 -0.74 12.48
CA GLY A 141 10.11 -0.50 12.81
C GLY A 141 9.35 -1.80 12.94
N THR A 142 8.67 -2.02 14.06
CA THR A 142 7.78 -3.18 14.20
C THR A 142 6.58 -2.99 13.25
N ALA A 143 6.07 -4.06 12.64
CA ALA A 143 4.90 -3.95 11.78
C ALA A 143 3.69 -3.47 12.59
N ALA A 144 2.88 -2.59 12.00
CA ALA A 144 1.55 -2.33 12.53
C ALA A 144 0.68 -3.57 12.33
N THR A 145 -0.11 -3.95 13.32
CA THR A 145 -1.00 -5.11 13.27
C THR A 145 -2.37 -4.79 13.82
N VAL A 146 -3.40 -5.35 13.20
CA VAL A 146 -4.78 -5.32 13.66
C VAL A 146 -5.20 -6.74 14.03
N ASN A 147 -5.34 -7.06 15.31
CA ASN A 147 -5.85 -8.35 15.80
C ASN A 147 -7.37 -8.29 15.90
N LEU A 148 -8.05 -9.09 15.07
CA LEU A 148 -9.51 -9.14 14.97
C LEU A 148 -10.11 -10.34 15.70
N THR A 149 -9.26 -11.25 16.21
CA THR A 149 -9.69 -12.46 16.93
C THR A 149 -10.67 -12.17 18.07
N PRO A 150 -10.49 -11.11 18.90
CA PRO A 150 -11.46 -10.81 19.96
C PRO A 150 -12.85 -10.41 19.46
N LEU A 151 -12.97 -10.01 18.19
CA LEU A 151 -14.25 -9.62 17.56
C LEU A 151 -15.01 -10.82 16.97
N LEU A 152 -14.38 -12.00 16.87
CA LEU A 152 -15.00 -13.19 16.30
C LEU A 152 -16.08 -13.79 17.21
N GLY A 153 -15.96 -13.65 18.53
CA GLY A 153 -16.83 -14.33 19.49
C GLY A 153 -18.31 -13.95 19.44
N ASP A 154 -18.64 -12.82 18.81
CA ASP A 154 -20.02 -12.37 18.59
C ASP A 154 -20.58 -12.80 17.22
N LEU A 155 -19.76 -13.42 16.36
CA LEU A 155 -20.13 -13.91 15.04
C LEU A 155 -20.27 -15.44 15.04
N ASP A 156 -21.24 -15.96 14.28
CA ASP A 156 -21.43 -17.41 14.08
C ASP A 156 -20.45 -17.93 13.00
N VAL A 157 -19.15 -17.96 13.34
CA VAL A 157 -18.04 -18.22 12.39
C VAL A 157 -17.11 -19.37 12.80
N ASP A 158 -17.47 -20.13 13.85
CA ASP A 158 -16.66 -21.18 14.49
C ASP A 158 -16.15 -22.27 13.53
N GLY A 159 -16.80 -22.45 12.37
CA GLY A 159 -16.38 -23.40 11.34
C GLY A 159 -15.41 -22.83 10.30
N VAL A 160 -15.31 -21.51 10.17
CA VAL A 160 -14.62 -20.84 9.06
C VAL A 160 -13.29 -20.26 9.53
N VAL A 161 -13.32 -19.50 10.63
CA VAL A 161 -12.18 -18.77 11.16
C VAL A 161 -12.21 -18.77 12.69
N SER A 162 -11.06 -19.05 13.29
CA SER A 162 -10.87 -19.09 14.75
C SER A 162 -9.90 -18.02 15.25
N GLU A 163 -8.98 -17.58 14.40
CA GLU A 163 -8.10 -16.43 14.62
C GLU A 163 -8.09 -15.58 13.36
N LEU A 164 -8.05 -14.26 13.51
CA LEU A 164 -7.96 -13.33 12.39
C LEU A 164 -7.10 -12.12 12.77
N SER A 165 -6.20 -11.75 11.88
CA SER A 165 -5.32 -10.61 12.05
C SER A 165 -4.94 -10.00 10.70
N VAL A 166 -4.59 -8.71 10.70
CA VAL A 166 -4.06 -7.99 9.55
C VAL A 166 -2.72 -7.38 9.93
N GLY A 167 -1.65 -7.69 9.19
CA GLY A 167 -0.37 -7.01 9.28
C GLY A 167 -0.25 -5.93 8.21
N LEU A 168 0.17 -4.72 8.59
CA LEU A 168 0.27 -3.53 7.73
C LEU A 168 1.71 -3.02 7.56
N GLY A 169 2.70 -3.78 8.04
CA GLY A 169 4.12 -3.40 7.93
C GLY A 169 4.43 -2.06 8.61
N ALA A 170 5.55 -1.44 8.23
CA ALA A 170 5.85 -0.06 8.60
C ALA A 170 5.01 0.90 7.75
N LEU A 171 4.49 1.95 8.40
CA LEU A 171 3.62 2.95 7.79
C LEU A 171 4.27 4.33 7.89
N SER A 172 4.04 5.19 6.90
CA SER A 172 4.39 6.61 7.00
C SER A 172 3.52 7.47 6.09
N ALA A 173 3.31 8.71 6.48
CA ALA A 173 2.70 9.73 5.63
C ALA A 173 3.42 11.06 5.80
N ARG A 174 3.40 11.87 4.73
CA ARG A 174 3.95 13.23 4.70
C ARG A 174 3.05 14.13 3.88
N ALA A 175 2.86 15.35 4.34
CA ALA A 175 2.25 16.43 3.59
C ALA A 175 3.11 17.68 3.71
N GLU A 176 3.15 18.46 2.64
CA GLU A 176 3.90 19.71 2.55
C GLU A 176 3.06 20.72 1.77
N ALA A 177 2.96 21.93 2.30
CA ALA A 177 2.22 23.03 1.70
C ALA A 177 3.11 24.27 1.66
N ASP A 178 3.33 24.80 0.46
CA ASP A 178 4.05 26.04 0.22
C ASP A 178 3.05 27.16 -0.10
N ARG A 179 3.18 28.30 0.57
CA ARG A 179 2.33 29.47 0.33
C ARG A 179 2.64 30.08 -1.04
N THR A 180 1.60 30.61 -1.68
CA THR A 180 1.65 31.38 -2.92
C THR A 180 0.74 32.61 -2.79
N PHE A 181 0.79 33.55 -3.72
CA PHE A 181 -0.13 34.71 -3.69
C PHE A 181 -1.60 34.32 -3.94
N ASP A 182 -1.85 33.19 -4.62
CA ASP A 182 -3.19 32.75 -5.01
C ASP A 182 -3.75 31.60 -4.14
N GLY A 183 -2.95 31.03 -3.24
CA GLY A 183 -3.32 29.92 -2.38
C GLY A 183 -2.09 29.19 -1.83
N ALA A 184 -2.09 27.86 -1.91
CA ALA A 184 -0.95 27.04 -1.53
C ALA A 184 -0.72 25.89 -2.52
N ASP A 185 0.55 25.58 -2.79
CA ASP A 185 0.97 24.38 -3.52
C ASP A 185 1.14 23.24 -2.51
N VAL A 186 0.31 22.21 -2.61
CA VAL A 186 0.29 21.10 -1.66
C VAL A 186 0.77 19.80 -2.30
N THR A 187 1.72 19.14 -1.65
CA THR A 187 2.20 17.81 -2.01
C THR A 187 1.95 16.82 -0.88
N THR A 188 1.62 15.58 -1.23
CA THR A 188 1.36 14.49 -0.26
C THR A 188 2.07 13.22 -0.70
N ASP A 189 2.55 12.46 0.27
CA ASP A 189 3.17 11.16 0.07
C ASP A 189 2.78 10.21 1.23
N TYR A 190 2.77 8.92 0.95
CA TYR A 190 2.52 7.88 1.93
C TYR A 190 3.26 6.59 1.56
N GLN A 191 3.58 5.78 2.56
CA GLN A 191 4.16 4.45 2.35
C GLN A 191 3.52 3.43 3.28
N VAL A 192 3.29 2.23 2.72
CA VAL A 192 2.80 1.03 3.39
C VAL A 192 3.74 -0.12 3.01
N ALA A 193 4.55 -0.60 3.96
CA ALA A 193 5.59 -1.59 3.66
C ALA A 193 5.05 -2.98 3.30
N GLY A 194 3.81 -3.30 3.70
CA GLY A 194 3.15 -4.54 3.33
C GLY A 194 1.73 -4.60 3.89
N ALA A 195 0.88 -5.44 3.32
CA ALA A 195 -0.47 -5.67 3.81
C ALA A 195 -0.80 -7.16 3.68
N GLN A 196 -0.99 -7.85 4.81
CA GLN A 196 -1.23 -9.28 4.87
C GLN A 196 -2.41 -9.58 5.79
N VAL A 197 -3.38 -10.35 5.31
CA VAL A 197 -4.42 -10.94 6.16
C VAL A 197 -3.98 -12.34 6.56
N ARG A 198 -3.92 -12.62 7.86
CA ARG A 198 -3.62 -13.96 8.40
C ARG A 198 -4.79 -14.44 9.23
N LEU A 199 -5.25 -15.65 8.94
CA LEU A 199 -6.30 -16.31 9.71
C LEU A 199 -5.99 -17.79 9.96
N VAL A 200 -6.65 -18.38 10.95
CA VAL A 200 -6.61 -19.82 11.23
C VAL A 200 -7.99 -20.41 10.99
N SER A 201 -8.09 -21.37 10.07
CA SER A 201 -9.35 -21.98 9.66
C SER A 201 -9.57 -23.38 10.25
N PRO A 202 -10.62 -23.56 11.07
CA PRO A 202 -11.04 -24.88 11.54
C PRO A 202 -11.45 -25.84 10.41
N ALA A 203 -12.04 -25.33 9.32
CA ALA A 203 -12.39 -26.15 8.14
C ALA A 203 -11.15 -26.80 7.49
N VAL A 204 -10.02 -26.09 7.44
CA VAL A 204 -8.75 -26.62 6.92
C VAL A 204 -8.15 -27.67 7.86
N GLN A 205 -8.25 -27.47 9.18
CA GLN A 205 -7.81 -28.47 10.16
C GLN A 205 -8.65 -29.76 10.10
N GLN A 206 -9.97 -29.60 9.91
CA GLN A 206 -10.89 -30.72 9.71
C GLN A 206 -10.64 -31.44 8.37
N LEU A 207 -10.24 -30.72 7.32
CA LEU A 207 -9.81 -31.33 6.06
C LEU A 207 -8.67 -32.30 6.31
N VAL A 208 -7.57 -31.87 6.93
CA VAL A 208 -6.41 -32.74 7.20
C VAL A 208 -6.80 -33.95 8.05
N THR A 209 -7.61 -33.75 9.08
CA THR A 209 -8.12 -34.85 9.93
C THR A 209 -8.93 -35.87 9.11
N SER A 210 -9.76 -35.38 8.18
CA SER A 210 -10.60 -36.23 7.32
C SER A 210 -9.78 -36.96 6.26
N LEU A 211 -8.78 -36.30 5.67
CA LEU A 211 -7.83 -36.92 4.74
C LEU A 211 -7.03 -38.01 5.44
N ASP A 212 -6.51 -37.74 6.63
CA ASP A 212 -5.74 -38.70 7.43
C ASP A 212 -6.58 -39.94 7.79
N THR A 213 -7.81 -39.73 8.27
CA THR A 213 -8.74 -40.82 8.59
C THR A 213 -9.06 -41.66 7.35
N THR A 214 -9.30 -41.02 6.21
CA THR A 214 -9.63 -41.71 4.95
C THR A 214 -8.45 -42.53 4.45
N LEU A 215 -7.24 -41.95 4.46
CA LEU A 215 -6.03 -42.63 4.04
C LEU A 215 -5.64 -43.73 5.01
N GLY A 216 -5.74 -43.55 6.32
CA GLY A 216 -5.48 -44.61 7.31
C GLY A 216 -6.47 -45.78 7.23
N THR A 217 -7.74 -45.51 6.90
CA THR A 217 -8.73 -46.56 6.63
C THR A 217 -8.39 -47.33 5.35
N THR A 218 -7.99 -46.60 4.30
CA THR A 218 -7.57 -47.19 3.02
C THR A 218 -6.31 -48.03 3.20
N ASP A 219 -5.34 -47.51 3.94
CA ASP A 219 -4.10 -48.15 4.32
C ASP A 219 -4.34 -49.49 5.03
N THR A 220 -5.14 -49.47 6.10
CA THR A 220 -5.54 -50.68 6.83
C THR A 220 -6.23 -51.69 5.91
N THR A 221 -7.09 -51.21 5.00
CA THR A 221 -7.82 -52.07 4.07
C THR A 221 -6.86 -52.76 3.09
N VAL A 222 -5.94 -52.01 2.49
CA VAL A 222 -4.95 -52.54 1.54
C VAL A 222 -3.98 -53.49 2.25
N ASN A 223 -3.42 -53.10 3.41
CA ASN A 223 -2.50 -53.96 4.16
C ASN A 223 -3.16 -55.24 4.66
N THR A 224 -4.44 -55.20 5.05
CA THR A 224 -5.20 -56.43 5.40
C THR A 224 -5.46 -57.29 4.18
N ALA A 225 -5.79 -56.67 3.03
CA ALA A 225 -6.05 -57.39 1.79
C ALA A 225 -4.77 -58.00 1.20
N LEU A 226 -3.61 -57.38 1.36
CA LEU A 226 -2.32 -57.89 0.90
C LEU A 226 -1.60 -58.80 1.93
N GLY A 227 -2.05 -58.78 3.19
CA GLY A 227 -1.45 -59.52 4.29
C GLY A 227 -1.89 -60.98 4.40
N GLU A 228 -1.41 -61.64 5.47
CA GLU A 228 -1.53 -63.08 5.68
C GLU A 228 -2.96 -63.63 5.57
N ASP A 229 -3.95 -62.91 6.10
CA ASP A 229 -5.34 -63.37 6.14
C ASP A 229 -6.11 -63.10 4.84
N GLY A 230 -5.66 -62.14 4.03
CA GLY A 230 -6.40 -61.63 2.87
C GLY A 230 -6.35 -62.53 1.64
N LEU A 231 -5.22 -63.23 1.42
CA LEU A 231 -4.91 -63.87 0.13
C LEU A 231 -4.61 -65.37 0.21
N THR A 232 -4.87 -66.02 1.35
CA THR A 232 -4.53 -67.44 1.58
C THR A 232 -5.00 -68.39 0.47
N THR A 233 -6.22 -68.16 -0.05
CA THR A 233 -6.79 -69.00 -1.12
C THR A 233 -6.12 -68.73 -2.48
N ASP A 234 -5.84 -67.47 -2.78
CA ASP A 234 -5.24 -67.05 -4.05
C ASP A 234 -3.75 -67.38 -4.13
N LEU A 235 -3.01 -67.26 -3.02
CA LEU A 235 -1.63 -67.74 -2.86
C LEU A 235 -1.56 -69.25 -3.15
N THR A 236 -2.46 -70.04 -2.56
CA THR A 236 -2.46 -71.49 -2.77
C THR A 236 -2.71 -71.87 -4.23
N ALA A 237 -3.70 -71.24 -4.87
CA ALA A 237 -4.08 -71.56 -6.24
C ALA A 237 -3.08 -71.04 -7.30
N SER A 238 -2.59 -69.82 -7.12
CA SER A 238 -1.80 -69.10 -8.15
C SER A 238 -0.29 -69.24 -7.96
N LEU A 239 0.18 -69.57 -6.76
CA LEU A 239 1.61 -69.61 -6.44
C LEU A 239 2.06 -71.02 -6.04
N LEU A 240 1.46 -71.64 -5.02
CA LEU A 240 1.97 -72.91 -4.46
C LEU A 240 1.94 -74.06 -5.47
N GLY A 241 0.87 -74.19 -6.26
CA GLY A 241 0.78 -75.22 -7.30
C GLY A 241 1.88 -75.10 -8.35
N PRO A 242 2.00 -73.95 -9.04
CA PRO A 242 3.06 -73.72 -10.02
C PRO A 242 4.49 -73.82 -9.45
N VAL A 243 4.73 -73.34 -8.22
CA VAL A 243 6.03 -73.48 -7.54
C VAL A 243 6.36 -74.95 -7.29
N THR A 244 5.39 -75.72 -6.79
CA THR A 244 5.55 -77.17 -6.57
C THR A 244 5.85 -77.91 -7.86
N ASP A 245 5.10 -77.62 -8.93
CA ASP A 245 5.33 -78.22 -10.24
C ASP A 245 6.71 -77.88 -10.82
N ALA A 246 7.15 -76.63 -10.66
CA ALA A 246 8.45 -76.19 -11.12
C ALA A 246 9.60 -76.87 -10.36
N VAL A 247 9.51 -76.97 -9.02
CA VAL A 247 10.51 -77.66 -8.20
C VAL A 247 10.55 -79.16 -8.49
N ASN A 248 9.39 -79.81 -8.63
CA ASN A 248 9.29 -81.23 -9.02
C ASN A 248 9.95 -81.49 -10.38
N THR A 249 9.78 -80.55 -11.33
CA THR A 249 10.39 -80.63 -12.67
C THR A 249 11.91 -80.49 -12.59
N LEU A 250 12.43 -79.54 -11.79
CA LEU A 250 13.86 -79.37 -11.54
C LEU A 250 14.48 -80.60 -10.87
N GLY A 251 13.73 -81.24 -9.96
CA GLY A 251 14.11 -82.45 -9.27
C GLY A 251 13.96 -83.75 -10.06
N LEU A 252 13.68 -83.68 -11.37
CA LEU A 252 13.46 -84.85 -12.25
C LEU A 252 12.41 -85.85 -11.71
N GLY A 253 11.47 -85.38 -10.88
CA GLY A 253 10.41 -86.18 -10.25
C GLY A 253 10.84 -87.08 -9.08
N VAL A 254 12.08 -86.97 -8.58
CA VAL A 254 12.51 -87.67 -7.34
C VAL A 254 12.40 -86.79 -6.09
N LEU A 255 12.34 -85.47 -6.27
CA LEU A 255 12.01 -84.50 -5.23
C LEU A 255 10.51 -84.18 -5.31
N SER A 256 9.85 -84.17 -4.16
CA SER A 256 8.52 -83.61 -3.97
C SER A 256 8.52 -82.60 -2.84
N LEU A 257 7.63 -81.61 -2.92
CA LEU A 257 7.36 -80.69 -1.83
C LEU A 257 6.14 -81.16 -1.04
N ASP A 258 6.23 -81.10 0.28
CA ASP A 258 5.11 -81.36 1.20
C ASP A 258 5.01 -80.24 2.24
N ASP A 259 3.86 -80.18 2.93
CA ASP A 259 3.55 -79.18 3.96
C ASP A 259 3.88 -77.72 3.57
N THR A 260 3.73 -77.39 2.28
CA THR A 260 4.03 -76.04 1.76
C THR A 260 3.04 -75.01 2.29
N THR A 261 3.56 -73.95 2.90
CA THR A 261 2.81 -72.76 3.32
C THR A 261 3.41 -71.52 2.66
N ALA A 262 2.59 -70.49 2.47
CA ALA A 262 3.09 -69.18 2.05
C ALA A 262 2.45 -68.07 2.87
N GLN A 263 3.26 -67.09 3.22
CA GLN A 263 2.88 -65.88 3.92
C GLN A 263 3.29 -64.69 3.08
N LEU A 264 2.33 -63.81 2.79
CA LEU A 264 2.56 -62.54 2.12
C LEU A 264 2.34 -61.42 3.12
N THR A 265 3.30 -60.50 3.17
CA THR A 265 3.20 -59.28 3.97
C THR A 265 3.44 -58.09 3.05
N ALA A 266 2.68 -57.02 3.27
CA ALA A 266 2.86 -55.75 2.60
C ALA A 266 2.82 -54.63 3.64
N ASP A 267 3.61 -53.58 3.40
CA ASP A 267 3.67 -52.39 4.23
C ASP A 267 3.47 -51.16 3.35
N VAL A 268 2.21 -50.89 3.05
CA VAL A 268 1.78 -49.64 2.42
C VAL A 268 1.67 -48.59 3.53
N ASP A 269 2.18 -47.37 3.29
CA ASP A 269 2.07 -46.24 4.22
C ASP A 269 1.47 -45.02 3.50
N LEU A 270 0.15 -45.01 3.34
CA LEU A 270 -0.55 -43.88 2.72
C LEU A 270 -0.63 -42.65 3.64
N GLN A 271 -0.57 -42.84 4.95
CA GLN A 271 -0.58 -41.73 5.91
C GLN A 271 0.74 -40.97 5.90
N GLY A 272 1.87 -41.66 5.73
CA GLY A 272 3.18 -41.06 5.49
C GLY A 272 3.23 -40.21 4.21
N ALA A 273 2.50 -40.63 3.16
CA ALA A 273 2.32 -39.84 1.96
C ALA A 273 1.62 -38.49 2.27
N LEU A 274 0.54 -38.50 3.06
CA LEU A 274 -0.15 -37.29 3.50
C LEU A 274 0.74 -36.40 4.38
N ALA A 275 1.52 -37.00 5.28
CA ALA A 275 2.46 -36.26 6.14
C ALA A 275 3.53 -35.50 5.35
N THR A 276 3.88 -35.98 4.14
CA THR A 276 4.78 -35.25 3.23
C THR A 276 4.08 -34.05 2.60
N VAL A 277 2.81 -34.19 2.24
CA VAL A 277 1.97 -33.12 1.66
C VAL A 277 1.72 -32.00 2.67
N THR A 278 1.34 -32.34 3.90
CA THR A 278 0.91 -31.36 4.91
C THR A 278 2.06 -30.52 5.47
N GLN A 279 3.31 -30.93 5.29
CA GLN A 279 4.49 -30.17 5.73
C GLN A 279 4.90 -29.04 4.77
N GLN A 280 4.30 -28.98 3.58
CA GLN A 280 4.61 -27.94 2.59
C GLN A 280 3.47 -26.93 2.51
N PRO A 281 3.74 -25.62 2.72
CA PRO A 281 2.76 -24.58 2.40
C PRO A 281 2.43 -24.62 0.91
N LEU A 282 1.13 -24.55 0.59
CA LEU A 282 0.64 -24.48 -0.78
C LEU A 282 0.33 -23.01 -1.11
N THR A 283 0.85 -22.51 -2.22
CA THR A 283 0.70 -21.10 -2.60
C THR A 283 0.10 -21.00 -4.00
N ASP A 284 -0.90 -20.14 -4.14
CA ASP A 284 -1.42 -19.71 -5.42
C ASP A 284 -1.72 -18.21 -5.40
N GLY A 285 -1.10 -17.48 -6.33
CA GLY A 285 -1.17 -16.02 -6.38
C GLY A 285 -0.94 -15.36 -5.00
N PRO A 286 -1.92 -14.63 -4.45
CA PRO A 286 -1.79 -13.95 -3.16
C PRO A 286 -1.99 -14.88 -1.94
N VAL A 287 -2.47 -16.11 -2.13
CA VAL A 287 -2.88 -16.99 -1.03
C VAL A 287 -1.80 -18.02 -0.75
N THR A 288 -1.46 -18.19 0.53
CA THR A 288 -0.66 -19.31 1.02
C THR A 288 -1.44 -20.04 2.11
N LEU A 289 -1.54 -21.36 1.96
CA LEU A 289 -2.24 -22.26 2.86
C LEU A 289 -1.24 -23.21 3.52
N ASP A 290 -1.14 -23.15 4.85
CA ASP A 290 -0.44 -24.16 5.65
C ASP A 290 -1.46 -25.16 6.20
N LEU A 291 -1.46 -26.35 5.62
CA LEU A 291 -2.37 -27.42 6.00
C LEU A 291 -2.10 -27.94 7.42
N SER A 292 -0.85 -27.91 7.88
CA SER A 292 -0.48 -28.44 9.20
C SER A 292 -1.05 -27.62 10.35
N THR A 293 -1.13 -26.30 10.16
CA THR A 293 -1.62 -25.35 11.18
C THR A 293 -3.05 -24.87 10.89
N GLY A 294 -3.52 -25.02 9.65
CA GLY A 294 -4.77 -24.42 9.17
C GLY A 294 -4.66 -22.92 8.93
N VAL A 295 -3.43 -22.37 8.86
CA VAL A 295 -3.22 -20.95 8.58
C VAL A 295 -3.49 -20.66 7.11
N VAL A 296 -4.33 -19.66 6.85
CA VAL A 296 -4.49 -19.04 5.53
C VAL A 296 -3.89 -17.64 5.60
N SER A 297 -2.95 -17.35 4.72
CA SER A 297 -2.32 -16.04 4.58
C SER A 297 -2.64 -15.47 3.20
N ILE A 298 -3.12 -14.23 3.17
CA ILE A 298 -3.44 -13.49 1.94
C ILE A 298 -2.51 -12.28 1.89
N ASP A 299 -1.55 -12.28 0.97
CA ASP A 299 -0.65 -11.16 0.70
C ASP A 299 -1.32 -10.18 -0.27
N LEU A 300 -1.77 -9.04 0.26
CA LEU A 300 -2.42 -8.00 -0.54
C LEU A 300 -1.40 -7.23 -1.40
N GLY A 301 -0.10 -7.31 -1.10
CA GLY A 301 0.94 -6.72 -1.95
C GLY A 301 1.09 -7.40 -3.31
N GLN A 302 0.61 -8.64 -3.46
CA GLN A 302 0.51 -9.32 -4.77
C GLN A 302 -0.70 -8.85 -5.59
N LEU A 303 -1.70 -8.25 -4.94
CA LEU A 303 -2.95 -7.79 -5.56
C LEU A 303 -2.95 -6.29 -5.86
N TYR A 304 -2.15 -5.52 -5.12
CA TYR A 304 -2.12 -4.07 -5.16
C TYR A 304 -0.69 -3.54 -5.17
N THR A 305 -0.43 -2.51 -5.96
CA THR A 305 0.76 -1.66 -5.81
C THR A 305 0.54 -0.66 -4.67
N LEU A 306 0.76 -1.11 -3.44
CA LEU A 306 0.32 -0.42 -2.21
C LEU A 306 0.70 1.07 -2.12
N ASN A 307 1.87 1.48 -2.65
CA ASN A 307 2.38 2.85 -2.58
C ASN A 307 2.04 3.72 -3.82
N ASP A 308 1.20 3.21 -4.72
CA ASP A 308 0.74 3.91 -5.93
C ASP A 308 -0.78 3.77 -6.10
N LEU A 309 -1.49 3.64 -4.97
CA LEU A 309 -2.95 3.59 -4.94
C LEU A 309 -3.56 5.00 -4.99
N PRO A 310 -4.67 5.18 -5.73
CA PRO A 310 -5.46 6.41 -5.69
C PRO A 310 -5.93 6.73 -4.27
N ALA A 311 -6.26 8.01 -4.05
CA ALA A 311 -6.81 8.46 -2.78
C ALA A 311 -8.07 7.67 -2.39
N ASN A 312 -8.15 7.32 -1.11
CA ASN A 312 -9.26 6.61 -0.47
C ASN A 312 -9.52 5.20 -1.05
N THR A 313 -8.47 4.47 -1.43
CA THR A 313 -8.60 3.11 -1.96
C THR A 313 -8.89 2.10 -0.84
N LYS A 314 -10.09 1.52 -0.84
CA LYS A 314 -10.47 0.46 0.08
C LYS A 314 -9.99 -0.91 -0.42
N LEU A 315 -9.23 -1.62 0.42
CA LEU A 315 -8.80 -2.99 0.15
C LEU A 315 -9.95 -3.98 0.35
N LEU A 316 -9.90 -5.10 -0.38
CA LEU A 316 -10.87 -6.23 -0.30
C LEU A 316 -12.34 -5.87 -0.56
N ALA A 317 -12.60 -4.66 -1.06
CA ALA A 317 -13.94 -4.21 -1.46
C ALA A 317 -14.31 -4.58 -2.90
N SER A 318 -13.32 -4.91 -3.74
CA SER A 318 -13.54 -5.24 -5.15
C SER A 318 -13.97 -6.70 -5.30
N ASP A 319 -15.13 -6.92 -5.91
CA ASP A 319 -15.61 -8.26 -6.28
C ASP A 319 -14.58 -9.03 -7.12
N THR A 320 -13.81 -8.33 -7.97
CA THR A 320 -12.76 -8.95 -8.79
C THR A 320 -11.60 -9.45 -7.95
N VAL A 321 -11.17 -8.67 -6.95
CA VAL A 321 -10.07 -9.07 -6.05
C VAL A 321 -10.53 -10.21 -5.14
N ASN A 322 -11.77 -10.14 -4.65
CA ASN A 322 -12.34 -11.21 -3.82
C ASN A 322 -12.51 -12.50 -4.62
N ALA A 323 -12.89 -12.42 -5.90
CA ALA A 323 -12.93 -13.56 -6.81
C ALA A 323 -11.55 -14.17 -7.08
N GLN A 324 -10.49 -13.37 -7.16
CA GLN A 324 -9.12 -13.87 -7.31
C GLN A 324 -8.66 -14.65 -6.06
N ILE A 325 -8.94 -14.14 -4.86
CA ILE A 325 -8.58 -14.80 -3.61
C ILE A 325 -9.35 -16.12 -3.44
N THR A 326 -10.66 -16.11 -3.70
CA THR A 326 -11.49 -17.32 -3.61
C THR A 326 -11.12 -18.34 -4.68
N GLY A 327 -10.80 -17.89 -5.90
CA GLY A 327 -10.22 -18.71 -6.96
C GLY A 327 -8.93 -19.38 -6.51
N ALA A 328 -7.97 -18.61 -5.96
CA ALA A 328 -6.70 -19.16 -5.48
C ALA A 328 -6.87 -20.22 -4.37
N ILE A 329 -7.79 -20.00 -3.42
CA ILE A 329 -8.13 -21.00 -2.39
C ILE A 329 -8.70 -22.27 -3.05
N SER A 330 -9.60 -22.11 -4.02
CA SER A 330 -10.18 -23.22 -4.77
C SER A 330 -9.12 -24.00 -5.54
N ASP A 331 -8.21 -23.33 -6.25
CA ASP A 331 -7.18 -23.96 -7.06
C ASP A 331 -6.17 -24.72 -6.19
N ILE A 332 -5.77 -24.16 -5.04
CA ILE A 332 -4.95 -24.85 -4.05
C ILE A 332 -5.62 -26.17 -3.61
N LEU A 333 -6.90 -26.12 -3.23
CA LEU A 333 -7.59 -27.26 -2.64
C LEU A 333 -8.10 -28.28 -3.67
N THR A 334 -8.42 -27.86 -4.89
CA THR A 334 -9.09 -28.71 -5.90
C THR A 334 -8.19 -29.07 -7.08
N GLU A 335 -7.05 -28.41 -7.26
CA GLU A 335 -6.08 -28.75 -8.30
C GLU A 335 -4.72 -29.15 -7.71
N GLN A 336 -4.10 -28.27 -6.91
CA GLN A 336 -2.73 -28.50 -6.41
C GLN A 336 -2.67 -29.64 -5.39
N LEU A 337 -3.55 -29.63 -4.38
CA LEU A 337 -3.59 -30.65 -3.35
C LEU A 337 -3.86 -32.06 -3.93
N PRO A 338 -4.86 -32.27 -4.81
CA PRO A 338 -5.07 -33.57 -5.45
C PRO A 338 -3.91 -34.02 -6.34
N ALA A 339 -3.27 -33.10 -7.09
CA ALA A 339 -2.11 -33.43 -7.91
C ALA A 339 -0.93 -33.89 -7.03
N LEU A 340 -0.69 -33.19 -5.92
CA LEU A 340 0.35 -33.54 -4.97
C LEU A 340 0.05 -34.88 -4.27
N LEU A 341 -1.18 -35.10 -3.83
CA LEU A 341 -1.63 -36.39 -3.27
C LEU A 341 -1.48 -37.53 -4.27
N THR A 342 -1.82 -37.32 -5.54
CA THR A 342 -1.64 -38.33 -6.59
C THR A 342 -0.17 -38.75 -6.68
N SER A 343 0.75 -37.77 -6.69
CA SER A 343 2.18 -38.06 -6.75
C SER A 343 2.68 -38.75 -5.47
N THR A 344 2.31 -38.28 -4.29
CA THR A 344 2.83 -38.85 -3.04
C THR A 344 2.23 -40.23 -2.74
N ILE A 345 0.95 -40.46 -3.04
CA ILE A 345 0.32 -41.78 -2.92
C ILE A 345 0.95 -42.76 -3.91
N THR A 346 1.18 -42.35 -5.17
CA THR A 346 1.85 -43.22 -6.15
C THR A 346 3.25 -43.60 -5.67
N ASN A 347 4.03 -42.63 -5.19
CA ASN A 347 5.37 -42.90 -4.67
C ASN A 347 5.35 -43.81 -3.42
N ALA A 348 4.37 -43.62 -2.53
CA ALA A 348 4.22 -44.45 -1.33
C ALA A 348 3.82 -45.89 -1.70
N LEU A 349 2.96 -46.08 -2.70
CA LEU A 349 2.66 -47.39 -3.24
C LEU A 349 3.90 -48.00 -3.90
N ASP A 350 4.57 -47.29 -4.82
CA ASP A 350 5.76 -47.80 -5.50
C ASP A 350 6.85 -48.24 -4.51
N ALA A 351 7.02 -47.51 -3.40
CA ALA A 351 7.99 -47.82 -2.34
C ALA A 351 7.51 -48.87 -1.32
N ALA A 352 6.23 -49.25 -1.33
CA ALA A 352 5.67 -50.18 -0.35
C ALA A 352 6.32 -51.55 -0.49
N ALA A 353 6.95 -52.01 0.60
CA ALA A 353 7.63 -53.30 0.62
C ALA A 353 6.60 -54.44 0.61
N VAL A 354 6.90 -55.46 -0.18
CA VAL A 354 6.13 -56.71 -0.26
C VAL A 354 7.09 -57.86 -0.04
N GLN A 355 6.83 -58.67 0.98
CA GLN A 355 7.63 -59.86 1.26
C GLN A 355 6.75 -61.10 1.22
N LEU A 356 7.16 -62.05 0.39
CA LEU A 356 6.59 -63.39 0.32
C LEU A 356 7.58 -64.37 0.95
N VAL A 357 7.12 -65.13 1.95
CA VAL A 357 7.85 -66.25 2.53
C VAL A 357 7.10 -67.54 2.22
N VAL A 358 7.78 -68.47 1.57
CA VAL A 358 7.26 -69.82 1.29
C VAL A 358 8.09 -70.83 2.06
N ASP A 359 7.47 -71.51 3.01
CA ASP A 359 8.09 -72.60 3.76
C ASP A 359 7.57 -73.93 3.24
N THR A 360 8.46 -74.90 3.02
CA THR A 360 8.07 -76.21 2.51
C THR A 360 8.97 -77.31 3.06
N GLY A 361 8.37 -78.46 3.33
CA GLY A 361 9.10 -79.73 3.48
C GLY A 361 9.58 -80.23 2.12
N VAL A 362 10.72 -80.90 2.13
CA VAL A 362 11.34 -81.50 0.94
C VAL A 362 11.45 -82.99 1.16
N ASP A 363 10.71 -83.72 0.33
CA ASP A 363 10.70 -85.17 0.26
C ASP A 363 11.67 -85.66 -0.82
N LEU A 364 12.51 -86.64 -0.48
CA LEU A 364 13.33 -87.36 -1.45
C LEU A 364 12.90 -88.82 -1.51
N ALA A 365 12.33 -89.24 -2.64
CA ALA A 365 11.77 -90.57 -2.83
C ALA A 365 10.72 -90.95 -1.76
N GLY A 366 9.94 -89.97 -1.29
CA GLY A 366 8.86 -90.14 -0.30
C GLY A 366 9.32 -90.18 1.16
N LEU A 367 10.51 -89.64 1.44
CA LEU A 367 11.02 -89.44 2.79
C LEU A 367 11.30 -87.96 3.01
N ASP A 368 10.76 -87.39 4.09
CA ASP A 368 11.06 -86.02 4.52
C ASP A 368 12.53 -85.94 4.96
N VAL A 369 13.29 -85.09 4.28
CA VAL A 369 14.75 -85.02 4.42
C VAL A 369 15.27 -83.64 4.80
N ALA A 370 14.50 -82.56 4.60
CA ALA A 370 14.88 -81.19 4.92
C ALA A 370 13.71 -80.20 4.74
N GLY A 371 13.77 -79.07 5.43
CA GLY A 371 12.99 -77.87 5.14
C GLY A 371 13.69 -76.92 4.17
N LEU A 372 12.89 -76.22 3.37
CA LEU A 372 13.31 -75.17 2.45
C LEU A 372 12.43 -73.93 2.65
N THR A 373 13.05 -72.77 2.77
CA THR A 373 12.39 -71.47 2.87
C THR A 373 12.81 -70.60 1.68
N LEU A 374 11.83 -70.10 0.94
CA LEU A 374 12.00 -69.14 -0.14
C LEU A 374 11.49 -67.79 0.34
N THR A 375 12.35 -66.78 0.38
CA THR A 375 11.98 -65.40 0.71
C THR A 375 12.12 -64.55 -0.53
N VAL A 376 11.02 -63.93 -0.96
CA VAL A 376 11.03 -62.94 -2.04
C VAL A 376 10.78 -61.57 -1.44
N ASP A 377 11.78 -60.71 -1.55
CA ASP A 377 11.69 -59.29 -1.21
C ASP A 377 11.50 -58.50 -2.50
N THR A 378 10.40 -57.75 -2.57
CA THR A 378 10.02 -56.91 -3.71
C THR A 378 9.30 -55.67 -3.21
N THR A 379 8.98 -54.74 -4.10
CA THR A 379 8.03 -53.66 -3.82
C THR A 379 6.77 -53.79 -4.67
N VAL A 380 5.70 -53.08 -4.33
CA VAL A 380 4.54 -52.95 -5.22
C VAL A 380 4.96 -52.32 -6.55
N GLY A 381 5.87 -51.34 -6.54
CA GLY A 381 6.40 -50.74 -7.76
C GLY A 381 7.13 -51.75 -8.66
N ASP A 382 7.97 -52.61 -8.08
CA ASP A 382 8.64 -53.69 -8.83
C ASP A 382 7.62 -54.64 -9.50
N LEU A 383 6.55 -54.99 -8.79
CA LEU A 383 5.48 -55.85 -9.30
C LEU A 383 4.65 -55.17 -10.40
N LEU A 384 4.46 -53.85 -10.30
CA LEU A 384 3.76 -53.05 -11.31
C LEU A 384 4.69 -52.61 -12.46
N GLY A 385 5.98 -52.98 -12.42
CA GLY A 385 6.96 -52.72 -13.48
C GLY A 385 7.57 -51.31 -13.45
N THR A 386 7.48 -50.60 -12.33
CA THR A 386 8.04 -49.26 -12.10
C THR A 386 9.36 -49.27 -11.32
N GLY A 387 9.74 -50.41 -10.72
CA GLY A 387 10.95 -50.53 -9.87
C GLY A 387 12.14 -51.32 -10.45
N ASP A 388 13.09 -51.64 -9.57
CA ASP A 388 14.38 -52.31 -9.86
C ASP A 388 14.27 -53.84 -9.98
N GLY A 389 13.12 -54.41 -9.61
CA GLY A 389 12.77 -55.83 -9.70
C GLY A 389 12.89 -56.59 -8.38
N ALA A 390 12.19 -57.73 -8.30
CA ALA A 390 12.17 -58.59 -7.12
C ALA A 390 13.51 -59.31 -6.89
N THR A 391 13.79 -59.67 -5.63
CA THR A 391 14.93 -60.48 -5.23
C THR A 391 14.47 -61.77 -4.55
N LEU A 392 15.13 -62.90 -4.84
CA LEU A 392 14.86 -64.20 -4.22
C LEU A 392 16.05 -64.63 -3.37
N THR A 393 15.78 -64.92 -2.11
CA THR A 393 16.70 -65.53 -1.15
C THR A 393 16.22 -66.95 -0.81
N VAL A 394 17.14 -67.91 -0.83
CA VAL A 394 16.84 -69.32 -0.55
C VAL A 394 17.60 -69.77 0.70
N ALA A 395 16.87 -70.27 1.70
CA ALA A 395 17.42 -70.90 2.89
C ALA A 395 16.94 -72.35 2.99
N GLY A 396 17.75 -73.22 3.57
CA GLY A 396 17.41 -74.63 3.73
C GLY A 396 18.16 -75.25 4.90
N ASP A 397 17.56 -76.28 5.49
CA ASP A 397 18.11 -76.98 6.65
C ASP A 397 18.59 -78.40 6.28
N GLY A 398 18.90 -79.21 7.31
CA GLY A 398 19.17 -80.64 7.15
C GLY A 398 20.25 -80.95 6.12
N ILE A 399 19.89 -81.81 5.14
CA ILE A 399 20.81 -82.21 4.06
C ILE A 399 21.01 -81.13 2.99
N LEU A 400 20.15 -80.10 2.95
CA LEU A 400 20.18 -79.05 1.94
C LEU A 400 21.18 -77.94 2.28
N GLY A 401 21.40 -77.66 3.57
CA GLY A 401 22.32 -76.61 4.03
C GLY A 401 23.69 -76.57 3.32
N PRO A 402 24.44 -77.69 3.22
CA PRO A 402 25.73 -77.73 2.54
C PRO A 402 25.69 -77.56 1.01
N VAL A 403 24.54 -77.77 0.37
CA VAL A 403 24.34 -77.75 -1.08
C VAL A 403 23.52 -76.56 -1.58
N LEU A 404 23.08 -75.67 -0.68
CA LEU A 404 22.33 -74.44 -1.02
C LEU A 404 22.99 -73.61 -2.12
N GLY A 405 24.32 -73.45 -2.08
CA GLY A 405 25.06 -72.68 -3.10
C GLY A 405 24.99 -73.27 -4.52
N THR A 406 24.53 -74.53 -4.67
CA THR A 406 24.25 -75.16 -5.97
C THR A 406 22.78 -75.15 -6.36
N LEU A 407 21.87 -75.02 -5.38
CA LEU A 407 20.42 -75.00 -5.57
C LEU A 407 19.90 -73.59 -5.87
N ASP A 408 20.48 -72.57 -5.24
CA ASP A 408 20.11 -71.17 -5.43
C ASP A 408 20.05 -70.74 -6.91
N PRO A 409 21.10 -70.89 -7.74
CA PRO A 409 21.04 -70.50 -9.16
C PRO A 409 20.04 -71.32 -10.00
N LEU A 410 19.60 -72.49 -9.53
CA LEU A 410 18.58 -73.30 -10.20
C LEU A 410 17.16 -72.83 -9.88
N LEU A 411 16.96 -72.15 -8.75
CA LEU A 411 15.67 -71.62 -8.31
C LEU A 411 15.47 -70.17 -8.75
N GLN A 412 16.52 -69.40 -9.01
CA GLN A 412 16.41 -68.02 -9.51
C GLN A 412 15.51 -67.84 -10.76
N PRO A 413 15.48 -68.74 -11.76
CA PRO A 413 14.55 -68.64 -12.89
C PRO A 413 13.07 -68.65 -12.49
N LEU A 414 12.72 -69.30 -11.37
CA LEU A 414 11.35 -69.39 -10.84
C LEU A 414 10.80 -68.01 -10.45
N LEU A 415 11.67 -67.12 -9.97
CA LEU A 415 11.30 -65.78 -9.56
C LEU A 415 10.64 -65.03 -10.73
N GLY A 416 11.30 -64.99 -11.89
CA GLY A 416 10.82 -64.26 -13.05
C GLY A 416 9.70 -64.97 -13.84
N SER A 417 9.68 -66.32 -13.86
CA SER A 417 8.70 -67.06 -14.67
C SER A 417 7.39 -67.36 -13.97
N THR A 418 7.39 -67.36 -12.64
CA THR A 418 6.29 -67.93 -11.85
C THR A 418 5.90 -67.02 -10.69
N VAL A 419 6.85 -66.67 -9.82
CA VAL A 419 6.54 -65.94 -8.59
C VAL A 419 6.12 -64.49 -8.87
N VAL A 420 6.95 -63.73 -9.60
CA VAL A 420 6.66 -62.32 -9.92
C VAL A 420 5.36 -62.17 -10.71
N PRO A 421 5.08 -62.94 -11.79
CA PRO A 421 3.80 -62.86 -12.49
C PRO A 421 2.58 -63.18 -11.61
N ALA A 422 2.69 -64.17 -10.71
CA ALA A 422 1.62 -64.52 -9.79
C ALA A 422 1.36 -63.40 -8.77
N LEU A 423 2.42 -62.87 -8.15
CA LEU A 423 2.32 -61.74 -7.22
C LEU A 423 1.80 -60.47 -7.91
N THR A 424 2.18 -60.23 -9.17
CA THR A 424 1.66 -59.11 -9.97
C THR A 424 0.15 -59.23 -10.17
N GLY A 425 -0.36 -60.42 -10.47
CA GLY A 425 -1.81 -60.66 -10.59
C GLY A 425 -2.54 -60.42 -9.27
N ILE A 426 -2.01 -60.99 -8.19
CA ILE A 426 -2.59 -60.87 -6.84
C ILE A 426 -2.65 -59.41 -6.38
N VAL A 427 -1.53 -58.68 -6.45
CA VAL A 427 -1.44 -57.27 -6.05
C VAL A 427 -2.29 -56.40 -6.98
N GLY A 428 -2.28 -56.69 -8.28
CA GLY A 428 -3.10 -56.00 -9.28
C GLY A 428 -4.60 -56.14 -9.05
N ASP A 429 -5.08 -57.31 -8.60
CA ASP A 429 -6.49 -57.54 -8.28
C ASP A 429 -6.93 -56.78 -7.00
N VAL A 430 -6.04 -56.65 -6.02
CA VAL A 430 -6.32 -55.92 -4.77
C VAL A 430 -6.34 -54.41 -4.97
N LEU A 431 -5.33 -53.86 -5.63
CA LEU A 431 -5.25 -52.41 -5.87
C LEU A 431 -6.22 -52.00 -6.99
N GLY A 432 -6.28 -52.76 -8.09
CA GLY A 432 -7.00 -52.38 -9.30
C GLY A 432 -6.28 -51.28 -10.09
N GLY A 433 -6.59 -51.16 -11.39
CA GLY A 433 -5.90 -50.24 -12.29
C GLY A 433 -6.11 -48.74 -12.00
N ASP A 434 -7.19 -48.38 -11.31
CA ASP A 434 -7.58 -47.00 -11.02
C ASP A 434 -7.49 -46.67 -9.51
N PHE A 435 -6.77 -47.47 -8.71
CA PHE A 435 -6.70 -47.33 -7.25
C PHE A 435 -6.43 -45.90 -6.79
N VAL A 436 -5.33 -45.32 -7.26
CA VAL A 436 -4.87 -43.98 -6.88
C VAL A 436 -5.88 -42.94 -7.30
N ALA A 437 -6.39 -43.03 -8.53
CA ALA A 437 -7.39 -42.11 -9.05
C ALA A 437 -8.69 -42.14 -8.21
N ASN A 438 -9.19 -43.33 -7.86
CA ASN A 438 -10.39 -43.48 -7.04
C ASN A 438 -10.19 -42.96 -5.61
N THR A 439 -9.02 -43.22 -5.03
CA THR A 439 -8.64 -42.72 -3.71
C THR A 439 -8.61 -41.20 -3.72
N VAL A 440 -7.88 -40.59 -4.67
CA VAL A 440 -7.77 -39.13 -4.81
C VAL A 440 -9.12 -38.49 -5.09
N GLN A 441 -9.99 -39.10 -5.91
CA GLN A 441 -11.34 -38.58 -6.16
C GLN A 441 -12.21 -38.55 -4.89
N THR A 442 -12.04 -39.53 -4.00
CA THR A 442 -12.71 -39.53 -2.69
C THR A 442 -12.22 -38.37 -1.83
N LEU A 443 -10.90 -38.15 -1.79
CA LEU A 443 -10.27 -37.03 -1.06
C LEU A 443 -10.67 -35.66 -1.63
N LEU A 444 -10.80 -35.55 -2.96
CA LEU A 444 -11.23 -34.33 -3.65
C LEU A 444 -12.65 -33.90 -3.22
N THR A 445 -13.53 -34.86 -2.93
CA THR A 445 -14.87 -34.55 -2.41
C THR A 445 -14.79 -33.83 -1.07
N THR A 446 -13.87 -34.26 -0.19
CA THR A 446 -13.59 -33.60 1.09
C THR A 446 -13.01 -32.21 0.90
N ALA A 447 -12.03 -32.05 -0.01
CA ALA A 447 -11.42 -30.75 -0.30
C ALA A 447 -12.42 -29.74 -0.88
N THR A 448 -13.32 -30.19 -1.76
CA THR A 448 -14.40 -29.36 -2.31
C THR A 448 -15.38 -28.91 -1.22
N GLY A 449 -15.66 -29.77 -0.25
CA GLY A 449 -16.44 -29.42 0.94
C GLY A 449 -15.79 -28.31 1.77
N THR A 450 -14.46 -28.34 1.91
CA THR A 450 -13.70 -27.29 2.59
C THR A 450 -13.74 -25.96 1.84
N VAL A 451 -13.64 -25.95 0.51
CA VAL A 451 -13.82 -24.72 -0.30
C VAL A 451 -15.18 -24.10 0.01
N THR A 452 -16.24 -24.89 -0.03
CA THR A 452 -17.61 -24.43 0.27
C THR A 452 -17.73 -23.88 1.71
N ALA A 453 -17.04 -24.49 2.67
CA ALA A 453 -17.01 -24.00 4.04
C ALA A 453 -16.26 -22.67 4.20
N LEU A 454 -15.29 -22.39 3.31
CA LEU A 454 -14.51 -21.15 3.26
C LEU A 454 -15.16 -20.05 2.44
N ASP A 455 -16.21 -20.32 1.67
CA ASP A 455 -16.96 -19.32 0.89
C ASP A 455 -17.28 -18.01 1.64
N PRO A 456 -17.77 -18.01 2.90
CA PRO A 456 -18.11 -16.77 3.61
C PRO A 456 -16.89 -16.02 4.17
N LEU A 457 -15.67 -16.52 4.01
CA LEU A 457 -14.47 -15.99 4.65
C LEU A 457 -14.27 -14.49 4.39
N LEU A 458 -14.34 -14.06 3.13
CA LEU A 458 -14.12 -12.65 2.79
C LEU A 458 -15.28 -11.74 3.20
N ASP A 459 -16.50 -12.28 3.28
CA ASP A 459 -17.64 -11.56 3.84
C ASP A 459 -17.40 -11.29 5.34
N ILE A 460 -16.91 -12.29 6.09
CA ILE A 460 -16.56 -12.15 7.51
C ILE A 460 -15.45 -11.11 7.70
N VAL A 461 -14.38 -11.16 6.89
CA VAL A 461 -13.29 -10.17 6.98
C VAL A 461 -13.82 -8.75 6.74
N ASN A 462 -14.65 -8.55 5.71
CA ASN A 462 -15.22 -7.25 5.39
C ASN A 462 -16.28 -6.75 6.39
N GLU A 463 -16.94 -7.67 7.11
CA GLU A 463 -17.83 -7.34 8.23
C GLU A 463 -17.05 -6.86 9.46
N LEU A 464 -15.87 -7.44 9.70
CA LEU A 464 -15.02 -7.13 10.84
C LEU A 464 -14.14 -5.91 10.65
N VAL A 465 -13.60 -5.71 9.45
CA VAL A 465 -12.64 -4.64 9.19
C VAL A 465 -12.80 -4.05 7.79
N SER A 466 -12.64 -2.74 7.69
CA SER A 466 -12.45 -2.04 6.43
C SER A 466 -11.12 -1.29 6.47
N ILE A 467 -10.26 -1.57 5.49
CA ILE A 467 -8.91 -0.98 5.39
C ILE A 467 -8.87 -0.08 4.17
N THR A 468 -8.58 1.20 4.38
CA THR A 468 -8.45 2.19 3.32
C THR A 468 -7.02 2.71 3.30
N ILE A 469 -6.31 2.54 2.19
CA ILE A 469 -4.97 3.09 1.97
C ILE A 469 -5.09 4.47 1.32
N ASN A 470 -4.12 5.35 1.59
CA ASN A 470 -4.08 6.72 1.07
C ASN A 470 -5.37 7.48 1.43
N SER A 471 -5.77 7.43 2.70
CA SER A 471 -7.03 8.04 3.11
C SER A 471 -6.87 9.56 3.20
N GLN A 472 -7.47 10.24 2.22
CA GLN A 472 -7.56 11.69 2.11
C GLN A 472 -9.02 12.10 2.32
N THR A 473 -9.57 11.77 3.48
CA THR A 473 -10.86 12.34 3.90
C THR A 473 -10.66 13.70 4.52
N ALA A 474 -11.77 14.44 4.70
CA ALA A 474 -11.79 15.79 5.27
C ALA A 474 -10.79 15.97 6.42
N PRO A 475 -10.10 17.12 6.43
CA PRO A 475 -9.05 17.38 7.39
C PRO A 475 -9.63 17.49 8.80
N ALA A 476 -8.87 17.00 9.76
CA ALA A 476 -9.12 17.22 11.17
C ALA A 476 -7.76 17.44 11.82
N PHE A 477 -7.47 18.70 12.13
CA PHE A 477 -6.50 18.99 13.17
C PHE A 477 -7.10 18.52 14.50
N THR A 478 -6.30 17.87 15.33
CA THR A 478 -6.71 17.53 16.69
C THR A 478 -6.56 18.74 17.62
N GLU A 479 -5.68 19.69 17.29
CA GLU A 479 -5.57 20.96 18.01
C GLU A 479 -6.87 21.77 17.85
N PRO A 480 -7.65 22.01 18.93
CA PRO A 480 -9.00 22.58 18.81
C PRO A 480 -9.04 24.02 18.28
N THR A 481 -7.90 24.72 18.33
CA THR A 481 -7.75 26.10 17.87
C THR A 481 -7.27 26.23 16.43
N ALA A 482 -6.87 25.12 15.80
CA ALA A 482 -6.35 25.11 14.44
C ALA A 482 -7.44 25.44 13.41
N ASP A 483 -7.04 26.09 12.32
CA ASP A 483 -7.91 26.37 11.18
C ASP A 483 -7.81 25.23 10.16
N ALA A 484 -8.93 24.54 9.94
CA ALA A 484 -9.03 23.48 8.93
C ALA A 484 -9.41 24.00 7.54
N THR A 485 -9.64 25.31 7.38
CA THR A 485 -9.97 25.93 6.10
C THR A 485 -8.79 25.81 5.13
N GLY A 486 -9.01 25.20 3.96
CA GLY A 486 -7.94 24.94 3.00
C GLY A 486 -6.96 23.82 3.41
N ALA A 487 -7.16 23.17 4.57
CA ALA A 487 -6.27 22.12 5.04
C ALA A 487 -6.34 20.85 4.19
N THR A 488 -5.21 20.17 4.07
CA THR A 488 -5.06 18.89 3.39
C THR A 488 -4.55 17.85 4.38
N THR A 489 -5.19 16.69 4.42
CA THR A 489 -4.74 15.54 5.22
C THR A 489 -4.51 14.32 4.36
N VAL A 490 -3.39 13.66 4.56
CA VAL A 490 -3.10 12.32 4.03
C VAL A 490 -2.84 11.34 5.18
N ARG A 491 -3.36 10.14 5.04
CA ARG A 491 -3.15 9.03 5.98
C ARG A 491 -2.65 7.82 5.23
N ALA A 492 -1.63 7.14 5.75
CA ALA A 492 -1.16 5.92 5.12
C ALA A 492 -2.26 4.85 5.12
N VAL A 493 -2.89 4.62 6.29
CA VAL A 493 -3.96 3.64 6.45
C VAL A 493 -5.04 4.16 7.39
N ARG A 494 -6.30 3.98 7.01
CA ARG A 494 -7.47 4.06 7.88
C ARG A 494 -8.06 2.66 8.09
N VAL A 495 -8.26 2.29 9.35
CA VAL A 495 -8.85 1.01 9.76
C VAL A 495 -10.18 1.27 10.46
N GLN A 496 -11.28 0.78 9.90
CA GLN A 496 -12.59 0.80 10.55
C GLN A 496 -12.92 -0.59 11.06
N LEU A 497 -13.20 -0.70 12.35
CA LEU A 497 -13.53 -1.94 13.05
C LEU A 497 -15.04 -2.06 13.19
N LEU A 498 -15.59 -3.22 12.81
CA LEU A 498 -17.03 -3.46 12.67
C LEU A 498 -17.75 -2.30 11.96
N PRO A 499 -17.48 -2.04 10.67
CA PRO A 499 -17.97 -0.84 9.98
C PRO A 499 -19.49 -0.66 10.01
N ALA A 500 -20.26 -1.75 10.10
CA ALA A 500 -21.71 -1.71 10.23
C ALA A 500 -22.20 -1.23 11.62
N ALA A 501 -21.38 -1.41 12.66
CA ALA A 501 -21.65 -1.00 14.03
C ALA A 501 -20.84 0.24 14.46
N ASP A 502 -19.87 0.67 13.64
CA ASP A 502 -18.96 1.79 13.90
C ASP A 502 -18.28 1.68 15.28
N LEU A 503 -17.64 0.53 15.55
CA LEU A 503 -17.03 0.28 16.85
C LEU A 503 -15.90 1.29 17.12
N ALA A 504 -14.99 1.42 16.15
CA ALA A 504 -13.88 2.35 16.17
C ALA A 504 -13.33 2.56 14.75
N THR A 505 -12.90 3.79 14.47
CA THR A 505 -12.08 4.15 13.32
C THR A 505 -10.70 4.56 13.84
N VAL A 506 -9.64 3.94 13.33
CA VAL A 506 -8.25 4.22 13.68
C VAL A 506 -7.49 4.67 12.44
N ASP A 507 -6.96 5.88 12.51
CA ASP A 507 -6.14 6.49 11.48
C ASP A 507 -4.66 6.33 11.85
N LEU A 508 -3.90 5.73 10.93
CA LEU A 508 -2.51 5.37 11.11
C LEU A 508 -1.62 6.15 10.16
N ALA A 509 -0.60 6.78 10.75
CA ALA A 509 0.33 7.69 10.08
C ALA A 509 -0.42 8.79 9.30
N THR A 510 -0.90 9.79 10.04
CA THR A 510 -1.59 10.98 9.54
C THR A 510 -0.63 12.16 9.43
N ALA A 511 -0.74 12.91 8.34
CA ALA A 511 -0.08 14.20 8.15
C ALA A 511 -1.12 15.21 7.64
N THR A 512 -1.30 16.31 8.38
CA THR A 512 -2.21 17.41 8.03
C THR A 512 -1.42 18.69 7.90
N VAL A 513 -1.67 19.45 6.83
CA VAL A 513 -1.08 20.78 6.60
C VAL A 513 -2.16 21.76 6.16
N GLN A 514 -1.97 23.02 6.50
CA GLN A 514 -2.74 24.16 6.03
C GLN A 514 -1.75 25.29 5.75
N ALA A 515 -2.02 26.05 4.69
CA ALA A 515 -1.27 27.24 4.34
C ALA A 515 -2.23 28.21 3.63
N ASP A 516 -2.33 29.42 4.15
CA ASP A 516 -3.08 30.51 3.54
C ASP A 516 -2.26 31.23 2.46
N PRO A 517 -2.89 31.86 1.47
CA PRO A 517 -2.15 32.71 0.52
C PRO A 517 -1.41 33.84 1.23
N PHE A 518 -0.40 34.41 0.56
CA PHE A 518 0.17 35.69 1.00
C PHE A 518 -0.88 36.81 0.88
N ALA A 519 -0.84 37.76 1.81
CA ALA A 519 -1.58 39.01 1.65
C ALA A 519 -0.96 39.78 0.48
N GLY A 520 -1.75 40.10 -0.54
CA GLY A 520 -1.25 40.79 -1.73
C GLY A 520 -0.91 42.26 -1.48
N ILE A 521 0.10 42.74 -2.21
CA ILE A 521 0.49 44.15 -2.31
C ILE A 521 -0.70 45.01 -2.76
N ALA A 522 -0.90 46.14 -2.08
CA ALA A 522 -1.88 47.15 -2.48
C ALA A 522 -1.42 48.54 -2.04
N ILE A 523 -1.54 49.52 -2.92
CA ILE A 523 -1.37 50.93 -2.63
C ILE A 523 -2.71 51.49 -2.15
N THR A 524 -2.70 52.15 -1.00
CA THR A 524 -3.91 52.73 -0.37
C THR A 524 -3.88 54.25 -0.35
N SER A 525 -2.69 54.85 -0.42
CA SER A 525 -2.50 56.29 -0.60
C SER A 525 -1.28 56.52 -1.48
N PRO A 526 -1.33 57.43 -2.46
CA PRO A 526 -2.52 58.17 -2.89
C PRO A 526 -3.63 57.25 -3.43
N GLU A 527 -4.89 57.67 -3.29
CA GLU A 527 -5.98 57.04 -4.03
C GLU A 527 -5.84 57.38 -5.52
N ASP A 528 -6.31 56.50 -6.40
CA ASP A 528 -6.25 56.75 -7.85
C ASP A 528 -6.97 58.05 -8.24
N GLY A 529 -6.28 58.90 -9.01
CA GLY A 529 -6.73 60.23 -9.41
C GLY A 529 -6.60 61.32 -8.34
N THR A 530 -5.80 61.12 -7.28
CA THR A 530 -5.54 62.16 -6.27
C THR A 530 -4.77 63.35 -6.88
N ASP A 531 -5.17 64.58 -6.53
CA ASP A 531 -4.48 65.82 -6.89
C ASP A 531 -3.73 66.43 -5.69
N TYR A 532 -2.43 66.63 -5.81
CA TYR A 532 -1.62 67.43 -4.88
C TYR A 532 -1.44 68.85 -5.44
N THR A 533 -1.80 69.88 -4.67
CA THR A 533 -1.66 71.27 -5.12
C THR A 533 -0.38 71.92 -4.61
N VAL A 534 0.43 72.46 -5.51
CA VAL A 534 1.60 73.30 -5.23
C VAL A 534 1.36 74.74 -5.68
N GLU A 535 2.18 75.70 -5.26
CA GLU A 535 1.92 77.13 -5.52
C GLU A 535 2.14 77.52 -6.99
N THR A 536 3.18 76.96 -7.64
CA THR A 536 3.56 77.28 -9.02
C THR A 536 3.97 76.04 -9.83
N ASP A 537 4.01 76.17 -11.16
CA ASP A 537 4.36 75.08 -12.09
C ASP A 537 5.81 74.57 -11.93
N ASP A 538 6.71 75.35 -11.29
CA ASP A 538 8.10 74.98 -11.05
C ASP A 538 8.32 74.39 -9.63
N ASP A 539 7.28 74.33 -8.80
CA ASP A 539 7.36 73.79 -7.45
C ASP A 539 7.25 72.26 -7.42
N THR A 540 7.77 71.65 -6.36
CA THR A 540 7.70 70.22 -6.09
C THR A 540 7.02 69.95 -4.75
N THR A 541 6.56 68.72 -4.54
CA THR A 541 6.07 68.26 -3.23
C THR A 541 6.57 66.85 -2.91
N ASP A 542 6.77 66.57 -1.63
CA ASP A 542 7.01 65.19 -1.18
C ASP A 542 5.69 64.42 -1.22
N VAL A 543 5.72 63.23 -1.83
CA VAL A 543 4.54 62.36 -1.94
C VAL A 543 4.76 61.08 -1.13
N PRO A 544 4.05 60.91 0.00
CA PRO A 544 4.04 59.64 0.70
C PRO A 544 3.18 58.62 -0.07
N VAL A 545 3.75 57.44 -0.30
CA VAL A 545 3.03 56.30 -0.85
C VAL A 545 2.91 55.26 0.26
N THR A 546 1.69 54.87 0.60
CA THR A 546 1.38 53.93 1.68
C THR A 546 0.49 52.81 1.19
N GLY A 547 0.61 51.64 1.79
CA GLY A 547 -0.15 50.48 1.36
C GLY A 547 -0.16 49.34 2.36
N THR A 548 -0.64 48.20 1.89
CA THR A 548 -0.59 46.91 2.58
C THR A 548 0.19 45.88 1.77
N ALA A 549 0.84 44.93 2.43
CA ALA A 549 1.57 43.81 1.86
C ALA A 549 1.58 42.65 2.87
N GLU A 550 2.19 41.50 2.54
CA GLU A 550 2.43 40.44 3.50
C GLU A 550 3.31 40.97 4.66
N PRO A 551 2.91 40.76 5.93
CA PRO A 551 3.73 41.17 7.07
C PRO A 551 5.18 40.66 7.00
N GLY A 552 6.13 41.60 7.06
CA GLY A 552 7.56 41.32 6.94
C GLY A 552 8.10 41.14 5.52
N ALA A 553 7.29 41.35 4.47
CA ALA A 553 7.76 41.36 3.08
C ALA A 553 8.59 42.60 2.75
N ASP A 554 9.56 42.45 1.85
CA ASP A 554 10.28 43.57 1.25
C ASP A 554 9.39 44.21 0.18
N VAL A 555 9.13 45.51 0.27
CA VAL A 555 8.30 46.28 -0.67
C VAL A 555 9.19 47.26 -1.43
N ASP A 556 9.16 47.17 -2.75
CA ASP A 556 9.80 48.10 -3.67
C ASP A 556 8.74 48.91 -4.40
N VAL A 557 8.87 50.23 -4.36
CA VAL A 557 7.97 51.16 -5.06
C VAL A 557 8.76 51.98 -6.06
N THR A 558 8.25 52.06 -7.28
CA THR A 558 8.81 52.89 -8.35
C THR A 558 7.84 54.01 -8.71
N LEU A 559 8.37 55.14 -9.18
CA LEU A 559 7.59 56.27 -9.65
C LEU A 559 7.93 56.51 -11.13
N ASP A 560 6.91 56.62 -11.98
CA ASP A 560 7.00 56.88 -13.42
C ASP A 560 7.90 55.89 -14.18
N GLY A 561 8.01 54.66 -13.68
CA GLY A 561 8.89 53.62 -14.23
C GLY A 561 10.39 53.91 -14.07
N ASP A 562 10.79 54.83 -13.18
CA ASP A 562 12.19 55.12 -12.90
C ASP A 562 12.83 54.02 -12.03
N ALA A 563 13.47 53.07 -12.71
CA ALA A 563 14.18 51.98 -12.07
C ALA A 563 15.44 52.41 -11.28
N ASP A 564 15.96 53.63 -11.48
CA ASP A 564 17.10 54.15 -10.71
C ASP A 564 16.62 54.87 -9.43
N GLY A 565 15.31 55.16 -9.30
CA GLY A 565 14.68 55.93 -8.23
C GLY A 565 13.87 55.12 -7.20
N VAL A 566 13.96 53.79 -7.21
CA VAL A 566 13.18 52.87 -6.35
C VAL A 566 13.30 53.24 -4.87
N GLN A 567 12.18 53.24 -4.16
CA GLN A 567 12.12 53.32 -2.70
C GLN A 567 11.74 51.97 -2.13
N SER A 568 12.55 51.46 -1.18
CA SER A 568 12.35 50.17 -0.55
C SER A 568 12.00 50.31 0.93
N THR A 569 11.12 49.45 1.43
CA THR A 569 10.81 49.31 2.86
C THR A 569 10.45 47.86 3.18
N VAL A 570 10.35 47.51 4.47
CA VAL A 570 9.77 46.24 4.91
C VAL A 570 8.37 46.54 5.46
N ALA A 571 7.39 45.70 5.13
CA ALA A 571 6.05 45.81 5.70
C ALA A 571 6.06 45.48 7.21
N ASP A 572 5.34 46.27 7.99
CA ASP A 572 5.24 46.10 9.44
C ASP A 572 4.47 44.81 9.80
N GLU A 573 4.41 44.48 11.10
CA GLU A 573 3.75 43.26 11.62
C GLU A 573 2.23 43.20 11.31
N ASP A 574 1.60 44.35 11.06
CA ASP A 574 0.21 44.45 10.61
C ASP A 574 0.05 44.52 9.08
N GLY A 575 1.15 44.38 8.33
CA GLY A 575 1.21 44.41 6.88
C GLY A 575 1.24 45.82 6.28
N THR A 576 1.27 46.88 7.10
CA THR A 576 1.31 48.25 6.58
C THR A 576 2.73 48.64 6.14
N TRP A 577 2.82 49.49 5.11
CA TRP A 577 4.10 50.00 4.63
C TRP A 577 3.97 51.46 4.18
N THR A 578 5.10 52.18 4.16
CA THR A 578 5.17 53.57 3.70
C THR A 578 6.55 53.87 3.12
N VAL A 579 6.57 54.50 1.95
CA VAL A 579 7.75 55.16 1.38
C VAL A 579 7.41 56.61 1.05
N THR A 580 8.42 57.44 0.80
CA THR A 580 8.20 58.84 0.41
C THR A 580 9.08 59.19 -0.76
N PHE A 581 8.47 59.64 -1.85
CA PHE A 581 9.19 60.21 -2.99
C PHE A 581 9.38 61.71 -2.73
N PRO A 582 10.63 62.18 -2.58
CA PRO A 582 10.89 63.60 -2.40
C PRO A 582 10.79 64.35 -3.73
N ASP A 583 10.49 65.64 -3.64
CA ASP A 583 10.61 66.57 -4.78
C ASP A 583 9.87 66.15 -6.07
N VAL A 584 8.65 65.59 -5.94
CA VAL A 584 7.80 65.24 -7.10
C VAL A 584 7.30 66.51 -7.78
N ALA A 585 7.62 66.67 -9.07
CA ALA A 585 7.31 67.87 -9.86
C ALA A 585 5.83 67.93 -10.29
N VAL A 586 5.40 69.08 -10.82
CA VAL A 586 4.07 69.22 -11.44
C VAL A 586 3.93 68.31 -12.67
N GLY A 587 2.87 67.49 -12.71
CA GLY A 587 2.63 66.50 -13.76
C GLY A 587 1.69 65.37 -13.32
N ASP A 588 1.35 64.51 -14.28
CA ASP A 588 0.71 63.20 -14.01
C ASP A 588 1.81 62.19 -13.64
N HIS A 589 1.57 61.40 -12.61
CA HIS A 589 2.50 60.41 -12.08
C HIS A 589 1.84 59.05 -11.88
N GLU A 590 2.66 58.00 -11.95
CA GLU A 590 2.26 56.61 -11.68
C GLU A 590 3.19 56.00 -10.63
N ALA A 591 2.62 55.56 -9.50
CA ALA A 591 3.33 54.79 -8.49
C ALA A 591 3.02 53.31 -8.68
N GLU A 592 4.05 52.48 -8.76
CA GLU A 592 3.95 51.02 -8.92
C GLU A 592 4.68 50.33 -7.77
N ALA A 593 4.00 49.43 -7.06
CA ALA A 593 4.53 48.71 -5.91
C ALA A 593 4.57 47.20 -6.17
N VAL A 594 5.67 46.56 -5.79
CA VAL A 594 5.85 45.11 -5.79
C VAL A 594 6.34 44.65 -4.42
N GLU A 595 5.88 43.49 -3.97
CA GLU A 595 6.43 42.85 -2.77
C GLU A 595 7.27 41.61 -3.13
N THR A 596 8.29 41.36 -2.31
CA THR A 596 9.17 40.20 -2.41
C THR A 596 9.17 39.42 -1.10
N ILE A 597 8.93 38.11 -1.22
CA ILE A 597 8.91 37.16 -0.10
C ILE A 597 9.88 36.02 -0.44
N GLY A 598 11.09 36.10 0.11
CA GLY A 598 12.15 35.15 -0.22
C GLY A 598 12.55 35.23 -1.70
N ALA A 599 12.08 34.28 -2.51
CA ALA A 599 12.33 34.24 -3.96
C ALA A 599 11.09 34.55 -4.81
N LEU A 600 9.94 34.79 -4.17
CA LEU A 600 8.67 35.07 -4.82
C LEU A 600 8.49 36.58 -4.92
N VAL A 601 8.00 37.05 -6.06
CA VAL A 601 7.68 38.47 -6.32
C VAL A 601 6.23 38.53 -6.76
N SER A 602 5.46 39.48 -6.23
CA SER A 602 4.06 39.66 -6.59
C SER A 602 3.90 40.22 -8.02
N ASP A 603 2.68 40.15 -8.54
CA ASP A 603 2.28 41.08 -9.59
C ASP A 603 2.27 42.51 -9.03
N PRO A 604 2.59 43.54 -9.84
CA PRO A 604 2.60 44.92 -9.38
C PRO A 604 1.18 45.45 -9.14
N ASP A 605 1.05 46.28 -8.11
CA ASP A 605 -0.10 47.18 -7.94
C ASP A 605 0.28 48.60 -8.32
N SER A 606 -0.63 49.33 -8.96
CA SER A 606 -0.34 50.67 -9.50
C SER A 606 -1.47 51.65 -9.25
N VAL A 607 -1.10 52.90 -8.98
CA VAL A 607 -2.03 54.03 -8.86
C VAL A 607 -1.53 55.24 -9.63
N THR A 608 -2.44 56.00 -10.20
CA THR A 608 -2.12 57.28 -10.85
C THR A 608 -2.53 58.46 -9.98
N PHE A 609 -1.75 59.52 -9.99
CA PHE A 609 -2.04 60.77 -9.27
C PHE A 609 -1.43 61.96 -10.02
N ALA A 610 -1.81 63.19 -9.67
CA ALA A 610 -1.24 64.38 -10.27
C ALA A 610 -0.73 65.36 -9.20
N VAL A 611 0.34 66.08 -9.54
CA VAL A 611 0.76 67.29 -8.84
C VAL A 611 0.42 68.47 -9.75
N ALA A 612 -0.43 69.39 -9.28
CA ALA A 612 -0.94 70.51 -10.06
C ALA A 612 -0.61 71.84 -9.37
N ALA A 613 -0.26 72.86 -10.15
CA ALA A 613 -0.16 74.21 -9.62
C ALA A 613 -1.55 74.77 -9.25
N ALA A 614 -1.60 75.60 -8.22
CA ALA A 614 -2.81 76.28 -7.80
C ALA A 614 -3.37 77.11 -8.96
N PRO A 615 -4.70 77.07 -9.21
CA PRO A 615 -5.30 77.91 -10.24
C PRO A 615 -5.07 79.37 -9.88
N VAL A 616 -4.40 80.11 -10.76
CA VAL A 616 -4.23 81.56 -10.60
C VAL A 616 -5.61 82.23 -10.61
N ASP A 617 -5.90 83.08 -9.62
CA ASP A 617 -7.09 83.93 -9.64
C ASP A 617 -6.85 85.08 -10.62
N PRO A 618 -7.52 85.10 -11.79
CA PRO A 618 -7.31 86.15 -12.78
C PRO A 618 -7.81 87.53 -12.31
N THR A 619 -8.35 87.64 -11.08
CA THR A 619 -8.78 88.90 -10.46
C THR A 619 -7.88 89.39 -9.33
N ASP A 620 -6.77 88.70 -9.02
CA ASP A 620 -5.76 89.19 -8.08
C ASP A 620 -4.86 90.25 -8.75
N PRO A 621 -4.88 91.52 -8.30
CA PRO A 621 -4.06 92.59 -8.89
C PRO A 621 -2.55 92.46 -8.61
N THR A 622 -2.10 91.39 -7.94
CA THR A 622 -0.69 91.05 -7.76
C THR A 622 -0.18 90.01 -8.76
N ASP A 623 -1.04 89.48 -9.65
CA ASP A 623 -0.67 88.59 -10.75
C ASP A 623 0.07 89.35 -11.88
N PRO A 624 1.31 88.96 -12.27
CA PRO A 624 2.07 89.62 -13.33
C PRO A 624 1.52 89.41 -14.75
N THR A 625 0.48 88.59 -14.95
CA THR A 625 -0.11 88.30 -16.27
C THR A 625 -1.38 89.10 -16.61
N ASP A 626 -1.84 90.01 -15.73
CA ASP A 626 -3.01 90.87 -15.99
C ASP A 626 -2.79 91.82 -17.20
N PRO A 627 -3.60 91.73 -18.28
CA PRO A 627 -3.51 92.66 -19.40
C PRO A 627 -4.03 94.03 -18.98
N GLY A 628 -3.09 94.93 -18.68
CA GLY A 628 -3.38 96.30 -18.26
C GLY A 628 -4.45 97.05 -19.06
N THR A 629 -5.16 97.91 -18.35
CA THR A 629 -6.32 98.71 -18.78
C THR A 629 -6.12 99.42 -20.13
N PRO A 630 -7.03 99.29 -21.12
CA PRO A 630 -6.94 100.04 -22.37
C PRO A 630 -7.04 101.56 -22.18
N GLY A 631 -6.08 102.30 -22.75
CA GLY A 631 -6.05 103.76 -22.74
C GLY A 631 -7.19 104.40 -23.55
N GLY A 632 -7.78 105.47 -23.00
CA GLY A 632 -8.86 106.24 -23.61
C GLY A 632 -8.49 107.05 -24.86
N PRO A 633 -9.50 107.59 -25.59
CA PRO A 633 -9.45 107.83 -27.02
C PRO A 633 -8.83 109.19 -27.41
N GLY A 634 -8.11 109.21 -28.54
CA GLY A 634 -7.78 110.42 -29.27
C GLY A 634 -8.59 110.50 -30.59
N GLY A 635 -9.26 111.63 -30.84
CA GLY A 635 -9.80 111.99 -32.17
C GLY A 635 -9.29 113.37 -32.59
N PRO A 636 -9.74 113.95 -33.72
CA PRO A 636 -10.19 113.34 -34.98
C PRO A 636 -9.40 113.88 -36.21
N GLY A 637 -9.41 113.16 -37.33
CA GLY A 637 -8.95 113.62 -38.65
C GLY A 637 -9.96 113.23 -39.74
N ALA A 638 -10.30 114.19 -40.60
CA ALA A 638 -11.53 114.26 -41.36
C ALA A 638 -11.63 113.40 -42.65
N GLY A 639 -12.84 112.84 -42.85
CA GLY A 639 -13.71 112.99 -44.02
C GLY A 639 -13.21 112.65 -45.43
N GLY A 640 -13.87 111.66 -46.07
CA GLY A 640 -13.86 111.51 -47.53
C GLY A 640 -14.52 110.24 -48.09
N ASP A 641 -15.86 110.27 -48.21
CA ASP A 641 -16.73 109.72 -49.27
C ASP A 641 -16.56 108.32 -49.92
N GLY A 642 -17.60 107.49 -49.72
CA GLY A 642 -18.41 106.95 -50.84
C GLY A 642 -18.38 105.45 -51.15
N GLY A 643 -19.55 104.79 -51.11
CA GLY A 643 -19.90 103.71 -52.06
C GLY A 643 -20.26 102.34 -51.48
N ALA A 644 -21.51 101.91 -51.71
CA ALA A 644 -22.19 100.75 -51.15
C ALA A 644 -21.93 99.38 -51.83
N GLY A 645 -22.08 98.30 -51.05
CA GLY A 645 -23.11 97.27 -51.31
C GLY A 645 -22.68 95.88 -51.80
N GLY A 646 -23.05 94.82 -51.05
CA GLY A 646 -23.77 93.68 -51.63
C GLY A 646 -23.18 92.25 -51.55
N VAL A 647 -23.75 91.46 -50.62
CA VAL A 647 -24.22 90.05 -50.68
C VAL A 647 -23.29 88.83 -50.98
N GLY A 648 -23.20 87.97 -49.95
CA GLY A 648 -23.45 86.51 -49.86
C GLY A 648 -23.28 85.53 -51.03
N GLY A 649 -22.75 84.34 -50.70
CA GLY A 649 -23.16 83.07 -51.33
C GLY A 649 -22.12 81.96 -51.50
N ALA A 650 -22.32 80.87 -50.73
CA ALA A 650 -22.23 79.45 -51.11
C ALA A 650 -20.91 78.72 -51.40
N GLY A 651 -20.87 77.44 -50.97
CA GLY A 651 -20.17 76.35 -51.67
C GLY A 651 -19.60 75.26 -50.77
N GLY A 652 -20.19 74.06 -50.79
CA GLY A 652 -19.76 72.88 -50.02
C GLY A 652 -19.25 71.70 -50.88
N ALA A 653 -19.54 70.49 -50.38
CA ALA A 653 -19.24 69.13 -50.88
C ALA A 653 -17.87 68.57 -50.46
N GLY A 654 -17.69 67.31 -50.07
CA GLY A 654 -18.47 66.05 -50.01
C GLY A 654 -17.43 64.96 -49.59
N GLY A 655 -17.70 63.92 -48.80
CA GLY A 655 -18.69 62.86 -48.95
C GLY A 655 -17.97 61.54 -49.25
N LEU A 656 -18.04 60.53 -48.38
CA LEU A 656 -17.67 59.14 -48.69
C LEU A 656 -18.59 58.17 -47.94
N GLY A 657 -19.07 57.16 -48.65
CA GLY A 657 -20.05 56.17 -48.23
C GLY A 657 -19.48 54.76 -48.09
N ALA A 658 -20.34 53.91 -47.53
CA ALA A 658 -20.16 52.56 -47.00
C ALA A 658 -19.88 51.43 -48.03
N GLY A 659 -19.51 50.25 -47.51
CA GLY A 659 -19.75 48.96 -48.17
C GLY A 659 -18.95 47.77 -47.63
N ALA A 660 -19.65 46.76 -47.11
CA ALA A 660 -19.14 45.55 -46.44
C ALA A 660 -18.73 44.38 -47.39
N GLY A 661 -18.07 43.34 -46.84
CA GLY A 661 -17.99 42.01 -47.44
C GLY A 661 -16.92 41.07 -46.87
N ALA A 662 -17.32 39.85 -46.50
CA ALA A 662 -16.53 38.77 -45.87
C ALA A 662 -15.71 37.90 -46.85
N GLY A 663 -14.77 37.09 -46.32
CA GLY A 663 -14.24 35.89 -47.02
C GLY A 663 -12.81 35.46 -46.64
N ALA A 664 -12.61 34.15 -46.45
CA ALA A 664 -11.43 33.45 -45.92
C ALA A 664 -10.15 33.44 -46.80
N GLY A 665 -9.01 33.04 -46.20
CA GLY A 665 -7.67 32.87 -46.81
C GLY A 665 -7.58 31.78 -47.90
N PRO A 666 -6.40 31.44 -48.49
CA PRO A 666 -5.11 31.15 -47.82
C PRO A 666 -3.85 31.60 -48.60
N GLY A 667 -2.62 31.29 -48.12
CA GLY A 667 -1.42 31.25 -48.99
C GLY A 667 -0.08 31.58 -48.33
N SER A 668 0.80 30.58 -48.29
CA SER A 668 2.14 30.49 -47.71
C SER A 668 3.26 31.31 -48.36
N LEU A 669 4.42 31.35 -47.66
CA LEU A 669 5.84 31.08 -48.06
C LEU A 669 6.79 32.10 -47.37
N ALA A 670 8.03 31.84 -46.92
CA ALA A 670 8.85 30.66 -46.61
C ALA A 670 10.22 31.12 -46.01
N PHE A 671 10.88 30.26 -45.21
CA PHE A 671 12.36 30.03 -45.06
C PHE A 671 13.28 31.18 -44.57
N THR A 672 14.35 30.99 -43.78
CA THR A 672 15.40 29.94 -43.74
C THR A 672 15.98 29.75 -42.31
N GLY A 673 16.34 28.53 -41.92
CA GLY A 673 17.08 28.22 -40.69
C GLY A 673 18.60 28.04 -40.84
N ALA A 674 19.26 27.85 -39.69
CA ALA A 674 20.54 27.14 -39.43
C ALA A 674 21.00 27.50 -37.98
N GLU A 675 21.68 26.71 -37.15
CA GLU A 675 21.81 25.27 -36.86
C GLU A 675 22.79 25.17 -35.64
N VAL A 676 22.68 24.14 -34.79
CA VAL A 676 23.74 23.47 -33.97
C VAL A 676 24.13 23.99 -32.55
N LEU A 677 23.84 23.14 -31.54
CA LEU A 677 24.53 22.77 -30.26
C LEU A 677 25.55 23.74 -29.60
N PRO A 678 25.48 23.94 -28.25
CA PRO A 678 26.13 22.98 -27.33
C PRO A 678 25.48 22.85 -25.92
N LEU A 679 24.94 21.67 -25.57
CA LEU A 679 24.59 21.34 -24.16
C LEU A 679 25.08 19.94 -23.70
N MET A 680 25.87 19.25 -24.52
CA MET A 680 26.53 17.98 -24.18
C MET A 680 27.87 18.16 -23.42
N LEU A 681 28.25 19.39 -23.06
CA LEU A 681 29.51 19.67 -22.34
C LEU A 681 29.33 19.86 -20.82
N LEU A 682 28.11 20.01 -20.31
CA LEU A 682 27.85 20.07 -18.86
C LEU A 682 27.60 18.70 -18.22
N ALA A 683 27.04 17.73 -18.96
CA ALA A 683 26.79 16.38 -18.45
C ALA A 683 28.07 15.55 -18.27
N GLY A 684 29.14 15.85 -19.02
CA GLY A 684 30.43 15.16 -18.90
C GLY A 684 31.26 15.56 -17.68
N LEU A 685 31.04 16.76 -17.12
CA LEU A 685 31.85 17.30 -16.02
C LEU A 685 31.28 16.91 -14.63
N LEU A 686 29.98 16.63 -14.53
CA LEU A 686 29.32 16.07 -13.34
C LEU A 686 29.59 14.57 -13.15
N LEU A 687 29.80 13.82 -14.24
CA LEU A 687 30.13 12.39 -14.19
C LEU A 687 31.60 12.11 -13.81
N ALA A 688 32.49 13.09 -13.94
CA ALA A 688 33.89 12.98 -13.50
C ALA A 688 34.09 13.28 -12.00
N ALA A 689 33.17 14.02 -11.36
CA ALA A 689 33.22 14.29 -9.91
C ALA A 689 32.68 13.14 -9.05
N GLY A 690 31.69 12.38 -9.54
CA GLY A 690 31.11 11.23 -8.83
C GLY A 690 31.97 9.96 -8.84
N GLY A 691 32.83 9.78 -9.84
CA GLY A 691 33.70 8.59 -9.96
C GLY A 691 34.93 8.58 -9.04
N GLY A 692 35.36 9.75 -8.56
CA GLY A 692 36.58 9.89 -7.74
C GLY A 692 36.44 9.41 -6.28
N THR A 693 35.23 9.45 -5.72
CA THR A 693 34.98 9.11 -4.31
C THR A 693 34.81 7.61 -4.07
N LEU A 694 34.44 6.84 -5.11
CA LEU A 694 34.28 5.38 -5.03
C LEU A 694 35.60 4.60 -5.20
N VAL A 695 36.64 5.20 -5.81
CA VAL A 695 37.96 4.57 -5.96
C VAL A 695 38.86 4.81 -4.73
N ALA A 696 38.65 5.90 -3.99
CA ALA A 696 39.42 6.21 -2.77
C ALA A 696 39.09 5.29 -1.57
N ARG A 697 37.92 4.62 -1.56
CA ARG A 697 37.52 3.73 -0.46
C ARG A 697 37.98 2.27 -0.63
N ARG A 698 38.44 1.87 -1.83
CA ARG A 698 38.89 0.48 -2.12
C ARG A 698 40.41 0.28 -2.00
N LEU A 699 41.19 1.34 -1.75
CA LEU A 699 42.65 1.27 -1.55
C LEU A 699 43.10 1.37 -0.07
N ARG A 700 42.17 1.31 0.90
CA ARG A 700 42.48 1.29 2.34
C ARG A 700 42.26 -0.05 3.05
N ARG A 701 42.13 -1.14 2.28
CA ARG A 701 42.18 -2.52 2.78
C ARG A 701 43.05 -3.38 1.87
N VAL A 702 44.36 -3.17 1.97
CA VAL A 702 45.42 -4.19 1.90
C VAL A 702 46.41 -3.85 3.00
#